data_AF-A0A2W5NA18-F1
#
_entry.id   AF-A0A2W5NA18-F1
#
_cell.length_a   1.000
_cell.length_b   1.000
_cell.length_c   1.000
_cell.angle_alpha   90.00
_cell.angle_beta   90.00
_cell.angle_gamma   90.00
#
_symmetry.space_group_name_H-M   'P 1'
#
loop_
_entity.id
_entity.type
_entity.pdbx_description
1 polymer ?
#
loop_
_entity_poly.entity_id
_entity_poly.type
_entity_poly.pdbx_seq_one_letter_code
_entity_poly.pdbx_strand_id
1 'polypeptide(L)'
;MFLTFVSGMPANALLKPAYAQTSATGVTAETLLQNPGALGTNVTQLLQSGADTSAIANTLFSANPSGASAQQWNSVLTNLSANGASTQTAAALVDGMFAGTVDANVANAISSNKNLGQITTAAGLQQALSDPSLKNALSSLSPEKAATAIDQVLQAALGSNFDVNAMNNLLNDQSIEALVNTIAAAVPGLADLLGLAGLQEGLIGGLNALAGGLVDNALGALLGGDLTSALAGGLFNGLGSQAFAALGLGSIGNCACTICMVSIPQHHVQIRTDVTDQFEVHRRWLLTTFFIEHLLPALMLMAEQLTVAGIYQVEVIGTFLDAKHQLETQRLFQTLTAEAHKDYHPSEGMCTIGTAVRSLAESDRRSNLAQIAYANRMMQRQTASGQNISYEFEDSDLRGRMAQFISTYCDQADNGNGLGTICPAAVTPARRNIDVDYTRNIESRLTLDMDFQLDPAATADETDVFALAANLYSHEMPTKISPSLFGYADGEEEERIRLSAQEKYLDQRAIFAKRSVAQNSFAALTAMRAAGNVPGSAPYTKAIIKELGVADDAEIEKLLGANPSYFAQMEVLTKKLYQNPVFYTDLYDKPANIERKGAALQAIGLMQDRDLYNSLLRSEAVLSVLLETMLQKEQGKIENIIGNMDPAGGKN
;
A
#
# COMPACT_ATOMS: atom_id res chain seq x y z
N MET A 1 -10.69 -35.94 -35.13
CA MET A 1 -10.86 -34.70 -35.92
C MET A 1 -10.10 -33.60 -35.18
N PHE A 2 -9.43 -32.68 -35.89
CA PHE A 2 -8.33 -31.84 -35.40
C PHE A 2 -7.05 -32.60 -35.01
N LEU A 3 -6.12 -32.57 -35.95
CA LEU A 3 -4.73 -33.02 -35.91
C LEU A 3 -3.84 -31.78 -35.79
N THR A 4 -2.64 -31.94 -35.21
CA THR A 4 -1.38 -31.18 -35.47
C THR A 4 -1.40 -29.64 -35.46
N PHE A 5 -0.44 -29.02 -34.79
CA PHE A 5 0.47 -28.06 -35.44
C PHE A 5 1.81 -27.93 -34.66
N VAL A 6 2.92 -27.89 -35.41
CA VAL A 6 4.33 -27.56 -35.05
C VAL A 6 5.07 -28.37 -33.97
N SER A 7 5.88 -29.30 -34.46
CA SER A 7 7.20 -29.62 -33.91
C SER A 7 8.29 -28.72 -34.53
N GLY A 8 9.26 -28.25 -33.72
CA GLY A 8 10.63 -28.00 -34.19
C GLY A 8 11.21 -26.60 -33.99
N MET A 9 12.22 -26.49 -33.10
CA MET A 9 13.55 -25.90 -33.36
C MET A 9 14.50 -26.17 -32.16
N PRO A 10 15.83 -25.98 -32.29
CA PRO A 10 16.79 -26.98 -31.80
C PRO A 10 17.44 -26.70 -30.44
N ALA A 11 18.02 -27.76 -29.88
CA ALA A 11 19.01 -27.67 -28.81
C ALA A 11 20.32 -27.00 -29.31
N ASN A 12 20.63 -25.81 -28.81
CA ASN A 12 22.00 -25.33 -28.57
C ASN A 12 22.00 -23.96 -27.86
N ALA A 13 22.07 -23.98 -26.52
CA ALA A 13 22.38 -22.82 -25.69
C ALA A 13 23.04 -23.25 -24.37
N LEU A 14 24.02 -24.15 -24.45
CA LEU A 14 24.92 -24.47 -23.33
C LEU A 14 25.93 -23.32 -23.15
N LEU A 15 26.23 -23.01 -21.89
CA LEU A 15 27.22 -22.04 -21.39
C LEU A 15 26.88 -20.55 -21.56
N LYS A 16 26.59 -19.90 -20.43
CA LYS A 16 27.07 -18.54 -20.07
C LYS A 16 27.02 -18.37 -18.53
N PRO A 17 27.69 -17.37 -17.93
CA PRO A 17 28.66 -17.69 -16.87
C PRO A 17 28.27 -17.15 -15.49
N ALA A 18 29.03 -17.55 -14.47
CA ALA A 18 28.95 -16.99 -13.13
C ALA A 18 29.16 -15.46 -13.17
N TYR A 19 28.13 -14.71 -12.76
CA TYR A 19 28.23 -13.28 -12.52
C TYR A 19 28.66 -13.05 -11.07
N ALA A 20 29.96 -12.85 -10.88
CA ALA A 20 30.46 -12.17 -9.69
C ALA A 20 30.52 -10.66 -9.98
N GLN A 21 29.70 -9.86 -9.30
CA GLN A 21 29.91 -8.42 -9.21
C GLN A 21 29.70 -7.92 -7.78
N THR A 22 30.82 -7.68 -7.11
CA THR A 22 30.91 -6.76 -5.97
C THR A 22 30.84 -5.32 -6.49
N SER A 23 29.71 -4.64 -6.32
CA SER A 23 29.65 -3.17 -6.43
C SER A 23 29.75 -2.55 -5.04
N ALA A 24 30.51 -1.46 -4.90
CA ALA A 24 30.94 -0.93 -3.61
C ALA A 24 29.86 -0.10 -2.87
N THR A 25 28.59 -0.19 -3.25
CA THR A 25 27.47 0.60 -2.71
C THR A 25 26.28 -0.23 -2.24
N GLY A 26 26.28 -1.56 -2.43
CA GLY A 26 25.29 -2.47 -1.81
C GLY A 26 23.86 -2.40 -2.34
N VAL A 27 23.54 -1.51 -3.29
CA VAL A 27 22.21 -1.43 -3.90
C VAL A 27 22.11 -2.42 -5.07
N THR A 28 21.36 -3.49 -4.87
CA THR A 28 20.98 -4.46 -5.91
C THR A 28 19.68 -4.05 -6.61
N ALA A 29 19.39 -4.66 -7.77
CA ALA A 29 18.12 -4.51 -8.47
C ALA A 29 16.89 -4.91 -7.62
N GLU A 30 17.06 -5.74 -6.60
CA GLU A 30 16.00 -6.11 -5.66
C GLU A 30 15.78 -5.04 -4.59
N THR A 31 16.83 -4.43 -4.04
CA THR A 31 16.68 -3.30 -3.09
C THR A 31 16.03 -2.06 -3.73
N LEU A 32 16.16 -1.88 -5.06
CA LEU A 32 15.47 -0.83 -5.81
C LEU A 32 13.93 -0.89 -5.64
N LEU A 33 13.36 -2.10 -5.54
CA LEU A 33 11.91 -2.32 -5.50
C LEU A 33 11.34 -2.41 -4.08
N GLN A 34 12.20 -2.56 -3.06
CA GLN A 34 11.77 -2.69 -1.66
C GLN A 34 11.32 -1.36 -1.03
N ASN A 35 11.66 -0.21 -1.62
CA ASN A 35 11.27 1.10 -1.09
C ASN A 35 10.79 2.05 -2.22
N PRO A 36 9.54 1.89 -2.71
CA PRO A 36 9.03 2.66 -3.86
C PRO A 36 8.94 4.17 -3.60
N GLY A 37 8.88 4.61 -2.33
CA GLY A 37 8.91 6.03 -1.97
C GLY A 37 10.28 6.72 -2.11
N ALA A 38 11.32 5.97 -2.49
CA ALA A 38 12.67 6.49 -2.72
C ALA A 38 13.26 6.03 -4.07
N LEU A 39 12.43 5.52 -4.99
CA LEU A 39 12.86 4.87 -6.23
C LEU A 39 13.77 5.77 -7.07
N GLY A 40 13.35 7.01 -7.36
CA GLY A 40 14.12 7.98 -8.13
C GLY A 40 15.45 8.35 -7.47
N THR A 41 15.49 8.42 -6.13
CA THR A 41 16.74 8.65 -5.38
C THR A 41 17.70 7.47 -5.52
N ASN A 42 17.20 6.24 -5.36
CA ASN A 42 18.00 5.00 -5.49
C ASN A 42 18.54 4.81 -6.91
N VAL A 43 17.70 5.04 -7.93
CA VAL A 43 18.10 5.02 -9.34
C VAL A 43 19.19 6.06 -9.61
N THR A 44 19.04 7.27 -9.08
CA THR A 44 20.02 8.35 -9.26
C THR A 44 21.37 8.02 -8.60
N GLN A 45 21.37 7.46 -7.39
CA GLN A 45 22.60 7.01 -6.72
C GLN A 45 23.30 5.89 -7.51
N LEU A 46 22.54 4.97 -8.11
CA LEU A 46 23.09 3.94 -8.99
C LEU A 46 23.73 4.52 -10.25
N LEU A 47 23.07 5.49 -10.91
CA LEU A 47 23.65 6.21 -12.06
C LEU A 47 24.96 6.92 -11.68
N GLN A 48 25.00 7.58 -10.51
CA GLN A 48 26.23 8.21 -10.00
C GLN A 48 27.34 7.21 -9.66
N SER A 49 26.99 5.97 -9.28
CA SER A 49 27.97 4.89 -9.09
C SER A 49 28.50 4.26 -10.38
N GLY A 50 28.01 4.70 -11.55
CA GLY A 50 28.41 4.18 -12.85
C GLY A 50 27.74 2.84 -13.23
N ALA A 51 26.58 2.53 -12.64
CA ALA A 51 25.83 1.32 -12.95
C ALA A 51 25.27 1.34 -14.38
N ASP A 52 25.15 0.16 -15.01
CA ASP A 52 24.67 -0.01 -16.38
C ASP A 52 23.20 0.46 -16.53
N THR A 53 22.99 1.50 -17.34
CA THR A 53 21.67 2.07 -17.61
C THR A 53 20.69 1.08 -18.20
N SER A 54 21.19 0.08 -18.96
CA SER A 54 20.35 -0.96 -19.57
C SER A 54 19.84 -1.98 -18.55
N ALA A 55 20.65 -2.30 -17.53
CA ALA A 55 20.23 -3.17 -16.43
C ALA A 55 19.14 -2.49 -15.59
N ILE A 56 19.34 -1.21 -15.22
CA ILE A 56 18.37 -0.40 -14.49
C ILE A 56 17.06 -0.25 -15.29
N ALA A 57 17.15 0.05 -16.60
CA ALA A 57 15.99 0.19 -17.48
C ALA A 57 15.14 -1.08 -17.57
N ASN A 58 15.78 -2.25 -17.66
CA ASN A 58 15.08 -3.54 -17.67
C ASN A 58 14.40 -3.84 -16.33
N THR A 59 15.05 -3.52 -15.20
CA THR A 59 14.44 -3.65 -13.86
C THR A 59 13.22 -2.75 -13.71
N LEU A 60 13.33 -1.46 -14.03
CA LEU A 60 12.21 -0.51 -13.97
C LEU A 60 11.04 -0.91 -14.89
N PHE A 61 11.34 -1.36 -16.11
CA PHE A 61 10.33 -1.87 -17.04
C PHE A 61 9.61 -3.12 -16.50
N SER A 62 10.35 -4.06 -15.88
CA SER A 62 9.74 -5.26 -15.28
C SER A 62 8.81 -4.93 -14.10
N ALA A 63 9.06 -3.83 -13.39
CA ALA A 63 8.28 -3.38 -12.24
C ALA A 63 7.08 -2.49 -12.61
N ASN A 64 7.15 -1.74 -13.72
CA ASN A 64 5.99 -1.04 -14.29
C ASN A 64 5.95 -1.18 -15.83
N PRO A 65 5.37 -2.28 -16.36
CA PRO A 65 5.25 -2.50 -17.81
C PRO A 65 4.20 -1.60 -18.49
N SER A 66 3.39 -0.86 -17.73
CA SER A 66 2.28 -0.05 -18.25
C SER A 66 2.64 1.39 -18.68
N GLY A 67 3.80 1.92 -18.26
CA GLY A 67 4.15 3.34 -18.46
C GLY A 67 5.06 3.66 -19.66
N ALA A 68 6.14 2.89 -19.85
CA ALA A 68 7.14 3.15 -20.88
C ALA A 68 7.90 1.87 -21.25
N SER A 69 8.35 1.72 -22.51
CA SER A 69 9.18 0.58 -22.92
C SER A 69 10.59 0.64 -22.32
N ALA A 70 11.26 -0.52 -22.19
CA ALA A 70 12.65 -0.60 -21.74
C ALA A 70 13.63 0.27 -22.57
N GLN A 71 13.35 0.47 -23.88
CA GLN A 71 14.15 1.36 -24.73
C GLN A 71 13.96 2.84 -24.37
N GLN A 72 12.74 3.25 -24.01
CA GLN A 72 12.46 4.62 -23.55
C GLN A 72 13.08 4.88 -22.18
N TRP A 73 12.96 3.93 -21.24
CA TRP A 73 13.68 3.99 -19.95
C TRP A 73 15.19 4.12 -20.13
N ASN A 74 15.80 3.28 -20.97
CA ASN A 74 17.23 3.34 -21.23
C ASN A 74 17.67 4.68 -21.85
N SER A 75 16.84 5.24 -22.74
CA SER A 75 17.10 6.55 -23.37
C SER A 75 17.10 7.68 -22.33
N VAL A 76 16.08 7.73 -21.47
CA VAL A 76 15.97 8.72 -20.38
C VAL A 76 17.14 8.61 -19.40
N LEU A 77 17.45 7.40 -18.91
CA LEU A 77 18.54 7.16 -17.95
C LEU A 77 19.92 7.50 -18.54
N THR A 78 20.16 7.15 -19.81
CA THR A 78 21.40 7.50 -20.52
C THR A 78 21.55 9.00 -20.65
N ASN A 79 20.49 9.71 -21.07
CA ASN A 79 20.48 11.18 -21.16
C ASN A 79 20.70 11.87 -19.80
N LEU A 80 20.04 11.39 -18.73
CA LEU A 80 20.24 11.92 -17.37
C LEU A 80 21.69 11.77 -16.90
N SER A 81 22.31 10.61 -17.15
CA SER A 81 23.72 10.37 -16.79
C SER A 81 24.69 11.23 -17.61
N ALA A 82 24.39 11.49 -18.88
CA ALA A 82 25.26 12.25 -19.80
C ALA A 82 25.18 13.77 -19.63
N ASN A 83 24.04 14.30 -19.19
CA ASN A 83 23.77 15.74 -19.14
C ASN A 83 24.02 16.38 -17.76
N GLY A 84 24.45 15.60 -16.75
CA GLY A 84 24.81 16.13 -15.42
C GLY A 84 23.64 16.76 -14.67
N ALA A 85 22.43 16.21 -14.81
CA ALA A 85 21.23 16.67 -14.12
C ALA A 85 21.40 16.62 -12.59
N SER A 86 20.75 17.54 -11.87
CA SER A 86 20.75 17.51 -10.41
C SER A 86 20.12 16.20 -9.90
N THR A 87 20.55 15.71 -8.74
CA THR A 87 20.05 14.44 -8.22
C THR A 87 18.55 14.47 -7.93
N GLN A 88 18.04 15.64 -7.56
CA GLN A 88 16.62 15.89 -7.30
C GLN A 88 15.82 15.91 -8.61
N THR A 89 16.33 16.58 -9.66
CA THR A 89 15.72 16.60 -11.01
C THR A 89 15.64 15.20 -11.60
N ALA A 90 16.72 14.40 -11.48
CA ALA A 90 16.76 13.02 -11.96
C ALA A 90 15.78 12.12 -11.19
N ALA A 91 15.73 12.24 -9.86
CA ALA A 91 14.80 11.48 -9.04
C ALA A 91 13.33 11.78 -9.39
N ALA A 92 12.93 13.06 -9.40
CA ALA A 92 11.57 13.47 -9.70
C ALA A 92 11.09 13.01 -11.09
N LEU A 93 11.97 13.01 -12.10
CA LEU A 93 11.63 12.53 -13.44
C LEU A 93 11.40 11.01 -13.48
N VAL A 94 12.24 10.24 -12.78
CA VAL A 94 12.10 8.78 -12.67
C VAL A 94 10.84 8.41 -11.88
N ASP A 95 10.59 9.07 -10.75
CA ASP A 95 9.40 8.85 -9.93
C ASP A 95 8.12 9.22 -10.69
N GLY A 96 8.11 10.34 -11.43
CA GLY A 96 6.98 10.76 -12.26
C GLY A 96 6.69 9.83 -13.44
N MET A 97 7.73 9.29 -14.09
CA MET A 97 7.57 8.24 -15.10
C MET A 97 7.03 6.94 -14.47
N PHE A 98 7.53 6.56 -13.29
CA PHE A 98 7.10 5.33 -12.62
C PHE A 98 5.68 5.42 -12.05
N ALA A 99 5.24 6.61 -11.63
CA ALA A 99 3.85 6.90 -11.25
C ALA A 99 2.90 7.04 -12.46
N GLY A 100 3.44 7.09 -13.69
CA GLY A 100 2.65 7.32 -14.90
C GLY A 100 2.12 8.75 -15.06
N THR A 101 2.64 9.71 -14.27
CA THR A 101 2.29 11.14 -14.39
C THR A 101 3.06 11.83 -15.51
N VAL A 102 4.29 11.37 -15.79
CA VAL A 102 5.11 11.83 -16.91
C VAL A 102 5.04 10.83 -18.06
N ASP A 103 4.54 11.29 -19.22
CA ASP A 103 4.57 10.49 -20.45
C ASP A 103 6.00 10.23 -20.93
N ALA A 104 6.26 9.03 -21.45
CA ALA A 104 7.59 8.61 -21.90
C ALA A 104 8.20 9.53 -22.97
N ASN A 105 7.39 10.15 -23.83
CA ASN A 105 7.88 11.08 -24.85
C ASN A 105 8.27 12.44 -24.24
N VAL A 106 7.51 12.90 -23.24
CA VAL A 106 7.86 14.09 -22.45
C VAL A 106 9.13 13.85 -21.64
N ALA A 107 9.27 12.71 -20.97
CA ALA A 107 10.49 12.39 -20.24
C ALA A 107 11.73 12.29 -21.16
N ASN A 108 11.57 11.74 -22.36
CA ASN A 108 12.64 11.74 -23.37
C ASN A 108 13.00 13.18 -23.78
N ALA A 109 12.01 14.02 -24.11
CA ALA A 109 12.24 15.41 -24.49
C ALA A 109 12.92 16.22 -23.37
N ILE A 110 12.46 16.09 -22.12
CA ILE A 110 13.09 16.66 -20.92
C ILE A 110 14.53 16.18 -20.83
N SER A 111 14.77 14.86 -20.74
CA SER A 111 16.13 14.32 -20.56
C SER A 111 17.12 14.75 -21.64
N SER A 112 16.64 14.95 -22.88
CA SER A 112 17.47 15.39 -24.01
C SER A 112 17.94 16.86 -23.93
N ASN A 113 17.27 17.70 -23.15
CA ASN A 113 17.60 19.12 -23.03
C ASN A 113 18.76 19.35 -22.04
N LYS A 114 19.95 19.61 -22.58
CA LYS A 114 21.19 19.81 -21.84
C LYS A 114 21.18 20.99 -20.85
N ASN A 115 20.23 21.92 -21.00
CA ASN A 115 20.22 23.17 -20.25
C ASN A 115 19.39 23.09 -18.96
N LEU A 116 18.63 22.01 -18.73
CA LEU A 116 17.74 21.88 -17.56
C LEU A 116 18.47 22.02 -16.22
N GLY A 117 19.69 21.50 -16.11
CA GLY A 117 20.52 21.64 -14.91
C GLY A 117 21.10 23.05 -14.69
N GLN A 118 20.83 24.00 -15.58
CA GLN A 118 21.36 25.37 -15.56
C GLN A 118 20.25 26.45 -15.59
N ILE A 119 18.99 26.08 -15.36
CA ILE A 119 17.87 27.04 -15.32
C ILE A 119 17.87 27.81 -13.99
N THR A 120 18.75 28.81 -13.90
CA THR A 120 18.83 29.75 -12.77
C THR A 120 18.16 31.10 -13.07
N THR A 121 17.60 31.27 -14.28
CA THR A 121 16.98 32.52 -14.75
C THR A 121 15.73 32.27 -15.59
N ALA A 122 14.82 33.23 -15.62
CA ALA A 122 13.61 33.20 -16.45
C ALA A 122 13.92 32.99 -17.95
N ALA A 123 15.02 33.58 -18.44
CA ALA A 123 15.50 33.41 -19.81
C ALA A 123 15.91 31.95 -20.10
N GLY A 124 16.53 31.26 -19.13
CA GLY A 124 16.84 29.83 -19.25
C GLY A 124 15.59 28.95 -19.32
N LEU A 125 14.56 29.27 -18.54
CA LEU A 125 13.26 28.59 -18.59
C LEU A 125 12.55 28.82 -19.94
N GLN A 126 12.54 30.06 -20.41
CA GLN A 126 11.98 30.42 -21.72
C GLN A 126 12.73 29.72 -22.86
N GLN A 127 14.06 29.61 -22.78
CA GLN A 127 14.88 28.88 -23.75
C GLN A 127 14.61 27.37 -23.72
N ALA A 128 14.38 26.78 -22.55
CA ALA A 128 14.02 25.37 -22.43
C ALA A 128 12.62 25.06 -22.97
N LEU A 129 11.63 25.93 -22.68
CA LEU A 129 10.27 25.83 -23.23
C LEU A 129 10.19 26.14 -24.74
N SER A 130 11.18 26.83 -25.28
CA SER A 130 11.33 27.09 -26.72
C SER A 130 11.99 25.94 -27.50
N ASP A 131 12.42 24.86 -26.82
CA ASP A 131 12.97 23.69 -27.50
C ASP A 131 11.88 23.00 -28.35
N PRO A 132 12.08 22.82 -29.68
CA PRO A 132 11.10 22.18 -30.54
C PRO A 132 10.69 20.77 -30.09
N SER A 133 11.60 20.03 -29.45
CA SER A 133 11.38 18.67 -28.96
C SER A 133 10.38 18.66 -27.80
N LEU A 134 10.59 19.57 -26.84
CA LEU A 134 9.70 19.72 -25.68
C LEU A 134 8.35 20.31 -26.09
N LYS A 135 8.34 21.30 -26.99
CA LYS A 135 7.12 21.88 -27.55
C LYS A 135 6.27 20.83 -28.29
N ASN A 136 6.89 20.00 -29.14
CA ASN A 136 6.19 18.94 -29.84
C ASN A 136 5.64 17.87 -28.87
N ALA A 137 6.41 17.49 -27.84
CA ALA A 137 5.96 16.56 -26.81
C ALA A 137 4.77 17.11 -26.00
N LEU A 138 4.85 18.36 -25.51
CA LEU A 138 3.76 19.00 -24.77
C LEU A 138 2.49 19.20 -25.61
N SER A 139 2.62 19.56 -26.89
CA SER A 139 1.48 19.72 -27.80
C SER A 139 0.80 18.38 -28.20
N SER A 140 1.43 17.24 -27.90
CA SER A 140 0.86 15.90 -28.11
C SER A 140 0.02 15.39 -26.94
N LEU A 141 0.05 16.09 -25.79
CA LEU A 141 -0.70 15.73 -24.59
C LEU A 141 -2.10 16.37 -24.55
N SER A 142 -3.03 15.71 -23.85
CA SER A 142 -4.28 16.35 -23.43
C SER A 142 -4.01 17.51 -22.47
N PRO A 143 -4.82 18.60 -22.46
CA PRO A 143 -4.56 19.79 -21.66
C PRO A 143 -4.31 19.54 -20.16
N GLU A 144 -5.05 18.61 -19.56
CA GLU A 144 -4.89 18.20 -18.16
C GLU A 144 -3.52 17.55 -17.89
N LYS A 145 -3.08 16.63 -18.77
CA LYS A 145 -1.75 16.01 -18.68
C LYS A 145 -0.64 17.01 -19.01
N ALA A 146 -0.88 17.95 -19.93
CA ALA A 146 0.06 19.01 -20.25
C ALA A 146 0.28 19.94 -19.03
N ALA A 147 -0.78 20.30 -18.30
CA ALA A 147 -0.68 21.09 -17.08
C ALA A 147 0.12 20.36 -15.98
N THR A 148 -0.17 19.08 -15.73
CA THR A 148 0.61 18.26 -14.77
C THR A 148 2.07 18.10 -15.19
N ALA A 149 2.34 17.88 -16.48
CA ALA A 149 3.71 17.79 -17.00
C ALA A 149 4.47 19.12 -16.88
N ILE A 150 3.80 20.27 -17.10
CA ILE A 150 4.39 21.60 -16.92
C ILE A 150 4.73 21.86 -15.45
N ASP A 151 3.82 21.55 -14.52
CA ASP A 151 4.09 21.69 -13.08
C ASP A 151 5.29 20.82 -12.64
N GLN A 152 5.35 19.56 -13.08
CA GLN A 152 6.49 18.67 -12.80
C GLN A 152 7.80 19.15 -13.46
N VAL A 153 7.74 19.76 -14.66
CA VAL A 153 8.90 20.42 -15.28
C VAL A 153 9.35 21.64 -14.49
N LEU A 154 8.44 22.48 -13.99
CA LEU A 154 8.79 23.61 -13.12
C LEU A 154 9.42 23.12 -11.81
N GLN A 155 8.82 22.15 -11.11
CA GLN A 155 9.39 21.59 -9.88
C GLN A 155 10.78 20.97 -10.11
N ALA A 156 10.97 20.24 -11.21
CA ALA A 156 12.24 19.61 -11.55
C ALA A 156 13.32 20.60 -12.03
N ALA A 157 12.93 21.73 -12.63
CA ALA A 157 13.83 22.79 -13.09
C ALA A 157 14.20 23.82 -12.01
N LEU A 158 13.28 24.13 -11.09
CA LEU A 158 13.49 25.13 -10.04
C LEU A 158 14.28 24.58 -8.84
N GLY A 159 14.05 23.31 -8.47
CA GLY A 159 14.77 22.62 -7.40
C GLY A 159 14.68 23.28 -6.02
N SER A 160 15.50 22.83 -5.07
CA SER A 160 15.52 23.33 -3.68
C SER A 160 16.42 24.55 -3.46
N ASN A 161 17.14 25.01 -4.48
CA ASN A 161 18.21 26.01 -4.37
C ASN A 161 17.83 27.35 -5.04
N PHE A 162 16.54 27.61 -5.22
CA PHE A 162 16.07 28.83 -5.89
C PHE A 162 16.26 30.06 -5.00
N ASP A 163 17.06 31.03 -5.45
CA ASP A 163 17.35 32.25 -4.70
C ASP A 163 16.09 33.14 -4.61
N VAL A 164 15.68 33.48 -3.38
CA VAL A 164 14.54 34.37 -3.10
C VAL A 164 14.66 35.72 -3.81
N ASN A 165 15.89 36.21 -4.04
CA ASN A 165 16.13 37.43 -4.79
C ASN A 165 15.82 37.28 -6.30
N ALA A 166 16.05 36.10 -6.87
CA ALA A 166 15.67 35.80 -8.25
C ALA A 166 14.14 35.73 -8.40
N MET A 167 13.43 35.20 -7.41
CA MET A 167 11.96 35.17 -7.36
C MET A 167 11.35 36.58 -7.27
N ASN A 168 11.92 37.46 -6.45
CA ASN A 168 11.53 38.88 -6.40
C ASN A 168 11.79 39.61 -7.72
N ASN A 169 12.86 39.29 -8.45
CA ASN A 169 13.10 39.88 -9.78
C ASN A 169 12.13 39.34 -10.85
N LEU A 170 11.74 38.06 -10.76
CA LEU A 170 10.72 37.44 -11.62
C LEU A 170 9.32 38.05 -11.42
N LEU A 171 8.95 38.38 -10.17
CA LEU A 171 7.66 38.99 -9.82
C LEU A 171 7.55 40.48 -10.16
N ASN A 172 8.68 41.21 -10.21
CA ASN A 172 8.70 42.66 -10.44
C ASN A 172 8.91 43.09 -11.91
N ASP A 173 9.21 42.16 -12.82
CA ASP A 173 9.52 42.45 -14.23
C ASP A 173 8.43 41.90 -15.17
N GLN A 174 8.30 42.46 -16.39
CA GLN A 174 7.27 42.09 -17.39
C GLN A 174 7.42 40.65 -17.96
N SER A 175 8.27 39.84 -17.33
CA SER A 175 8.58 38.47 -17.71
C SER A 175 7.42 37.48 -17.56
N ILE A 176 6.48 37.70 -16.63
CA ILE A 176 5.32 36.80 -16.44
C ILE A 176 4.41 36.81 -17.67
N GLU A 177 4.13 37.99 -18.25
CA GLU A 177 3.32 38.10 -19.47
C GLU A 177 4.04 37.47 -20.68
N ALA A 178 5.36 37.64 -20.78
CA ALA A 178 6.16 36.97 -21.80
C ALA A 178 6.18 35.43 -21.63
N LEU A 179 6.22 34.93 -20.39
CA LEU A 179 6.19 33.50 -20.08
C LEU A 179 4.81 32.90 -20.36
N VAL A 180 3.72 33.55 -19.95
CA VAL A 180 2.34 33.16 -20.26
C VAL A 180 2.11 33.12 -21.77
N ASN A 181 2.57 34.13 -22.52
CA ASN A 181 2.50 34.13 -23.97
C ASN A 181 3.36 33.02 -24.62
N THR A 182 4.51 32.68 -24.03
CA THR A 182 5.35 31.56 -24.51
C THR A 182 4.68 30.20 -24.26
N ILE A 183 4.05 30.00 -23.11
CA ILE A 183 3.30 28.78 -22.76
C ILE A 183 2.06 28.64 -23.64
N ALA A 184 1.29 29.72 -23.84
CA ALA A 184 0.14 29.74 -24.74
C ALA A 184 0.52 29.45 -26.20
N ALA A 185 1.70 29.90 -26.64
CA ALA A 185 2.25 29.57 -27.96
C ALA A 185 2.84 28.15 -28.06
N ALA A 186 3.10 27.47 -26.93
CA ALA A 186 3.60 26.09 -26.87
C ALA A 186 2.48 25.04 -26.88
N VAL A 187 1.36 25.31 -26.21
CA VAL A 187 0.19 24.41 -26.13
C VAL A 187 -1.09 25.15 -26.60
N PRO A 188 -1.38 25.16 -27.91
CA PRO A 188 -2.59 25.78 -28.44
C PRO A 188 -3.86 25.16 -27.82
N GLY A 189 -4.75 26.01 -27.30
CA GLY A 189 -5.99 25.60 -26.62
C GLY A 189 -5.92 25.51 -25.09
N LEU A 190 -4.73 25.50 -24.47
CA LEU A 190 -4.62 25.56 -23.00
C LEU A 190 -5.10 26.92 -22.46
N ALA A 191 -4.82 28.00 -23.20
CA ALA A 191 -5.31 29.35 -22.91
C ALA A 191 -6.83 29.52 -23.12
N ASP A 192 -7.45 28.74 -24.01
CA ASP A 192 -8.91 28.75 -24.19
C ASP A 192 -9.64 27.99 -23.07
N LEU A 193 -9.01 26.96 -22.50
CA LEU A 193 -9.58 26.14 -21.43
C LEU A 193 -9.54 26.85 -20.06
N LEU A 194 -8.49 27.63 -19.79
CA LEU A 194 -8.25 28.29 -18.49
C LEU A 194 -8.46 29.81 -18.54
N GLY A 195 -8.46 30.43 -19.72
CA GLY A 195 -8.31 31.87 -19.90
C GLY A 195 -6.89 32.35 -19.55
N LEU A 196 -6.45 33.47 -20.14
CA LEU A 196 -5.14 34.05 -19.78
C LEU A 196 -5.06 34.37 -18.27
N ALA A 197 -6.16 34.85 -17.67
CA ALA A 197 -6.24 35.12 -16.24
C ALA A 197 -6.11 33.85 -15.38
N GLY A 198 -6.82 32.76 -15.71
CA GLY A 198 -6.73 31.52 -14.95
C GLY A 198 -5.39 30.80 -15.10
N LEU A 199 -4.73 30.94 -16.25
CA LEU A 199 -3.37 30.43 -16.45
C LEU A 199 -2.34 31.25 -15.66
N GLN A 200 -2.53 32.57 -15.55
CA GLN A 200 -1.72 33.45 -14.70
C GLN A 200 -1.94 33.17 -13.20
N GLU A 201 -3.20 33.04 -12.75
CA GLU A 201 -3.54 32.70 -11.37
C GLU A 201 -3.05 31.30 -10.98
N GLY A 202 -3.15 30.31 -11.86
CA GLY A 202 -2.61 28.97 -11.63
C GLY A 202 -1.08 28.95 -11.48
N LEU A 203 -0.37 29.72 -12.32
CA LEU A 203 1.10 29.84 -12.23
C LEU A 203 1.54 30.57 -10.95
N ILE A 204 0.83 31.64 -10.56
CA ILE A 204 1.04 32.36 -9.30
C ILE A 204 0.72 31.45 -8.10
N GLY A 205 -0.34 30.63 -8.18
CA GLY A 205 -0.70 29.65 -7.17
C GLY A 205 0.38 28.59 -6.95
N GLY A 206 0.94 28.03 -8.04
CA GLY A 206 2.06 27.08 -7.96
C GLY A 206 3.34 27.69 -7.38
N LEU A 207 3.68 28.91 -7.79
CA LEU A 207 4.82 29.65 -7.22
C LEU A 207 4.61 29.98 -5.72
N ASN A 208 3.39 30.35 -5.32
CA ASN A 208 3.06 30.58 -3.91
C ASN A 208 3.08 29.29 -3.07
N ALA A 209 2.70 28.15 -3.64
CA ALA A 209 2.81 26.85 -2.96
C ALA A 209 4.27 26.45 -2.71
N LEU A 210 5.17 26.74 -3.67
CA LEU A 210 6.62 26.57 -3.51
C LEU A 210 7.24 27.55 -2.49
N ALA A 211 6.70 28.76 -2.36
CA ALA A 211 7.15 29.77 -1.38
C ALA A 211 6.65 29.53 0.06
N GLY A 212 5.74 28.59 0.28
CA GLY A 212 4.99 28.39 1.54
C GLY A 212 5.82 28.05 2.79
N GLY A 213 7.14 27.82 2.66
CA GLY A 213 8.05 27.61 3.81
C GLY A 213 8.71 28.88 4.37
N LEU A 214 8.52 30.05 3.75
CA LEU A 214 9.25 31.29 4.11
C LEU A 214 8.34 32.50 4.45
N VAL A 215 7.02 32.39 4.27
CA VAL A 215 6.09 33.53 4.39
C VAL A 215 5.85 33.98 5.84
N ASP A 216 5.97 33.07 6.82
CA ASP A 216 5.70 33.37 8.24
C ASP A 216 6.60 34.48 8.84
N ASN A 217 7.81 34.69 8.28
CA ASN A 217 8.69 35.79 8.70
C ASN A 217 8.49 37.09 7.91
N ALA A 218 7.80 37.07 6.77
CA ALA A 218 7.52 38.27 5.99
C ALA A 218 6.23 38.96 6.44
N LEU A 219 5.19 38.18 6.78
CA LEU A 219 3.88 38.73 7.16
C LEU A 219 3.92 39.44 8.52
N GLY A 220 4.78 38.98 9.44
CA GLY A 220 5.04 39.66 10.72
C GLY A 220 5.74 41.03 10.60
N ALA A 221 6.44 41.28 9.49
CA ALA A 221 7.09 42.57 9.23
C ALA A 221 6.17 43.59 8.52
N LEU A 222 5.14 43.11 7.81
CA LEU A 222 4.23 43.96 7.04
C LEU A 222 3.04 44.51 7.87
N LEU A 223 2.69 43.85 8.99
CA LEU A 223 1.56 44.21 9.85
C LEU A 223 1.97 44.97 11.14
N GLY A 224 3.24 45.35 11.27
CA GLY A 224 3.80 46.01 12.46
C GLY A 224 4.30 47.45 12.24
N GLY A 225 3.93 48.12 11.14
CA GLY A 225 4.43 49.45 10.77
C GLY A 225 3.41 50.58 11.02
N ASP A 226 3.77 51.53 11.89
CA ASP A 226 3.01 52.76 12.16
C ASP A 226 2.66 53.55 10.88
N LEU A 227 1.38 53.92 10.73
CA LEU A 227 0.93 54.77 9.62
C LEU A 227 -0.16 55.77 10.04
N THR A 228 0.02 56.40 11.20
CA THR A 228 -0.85 57.48 11.72
C THR A 228 -0.15 58.84 11.79
N SER A 229 0.35 59.36 10.66
CA SER A 229 0.82 60.76 10.60
C SER A 229 0.85 61.42 9.20
N ALA A 230 -0.23 61.34 8.41
CA ALA A 230 -0.47 62.26 7.28
C ALA A 230 -1.90 62.15 6.70
N LEU A 231 -2.87 62.96 7.17
CA LEU A 231 -4.07 63.45 6.44
C LEU A 231 -5.10 64.13 7.37
N ALA A 232 -4.76 65.31 7.91
CA ALA A 232 -5.74 66.20 8.57
C ALA A 232 -5.19 67.64 8.67
N GLY A 233 -4.82 68.25 7.53
CA GLY A 233 -4.21 69.58 7.52
C GLY A 233 -4.41 70.31 6.19
N GLY A 234 -5.41 71.20 6.15
CA GLY A 234 -5.59 72.17 5.07
C GLY A 234 -6.91 72.05 4.32
N LEU A 235 -7.91 72.83 4.76
CA LEU A 235 -8.93 73.47 3.92
C LEU A 235 -9.64 74.55 4.75
N PHE A 236 -10.08 75.62 4.09
CA PHE A 236 -10.69 76.85 4.65
C PHE A 236 -9.77 77.79 5.46
N ASN A 237 -9.02 78.60 4.70
CA ASN A 237 -8.72 79.98 5.09
C ASN A 237 -8.72 80.86 3.83
N GLY A 238 -9.55 81.91 3.78
CA GLY A 238 -9.59 82.87 2.66
C GLY A 238 -10.99 83.32 2.25
N LEU A 239 -11.12 84.63 1.99
CA LEU A 239 -12.36 85.41 1.72
C LEU A 239 -13.20 85.72 2.98
N GLY A 240 -13.36 86.98 3.40
CA GLY A 240 -12.71 88.21 2.95
C GLY A 240 -13.31 89.44 3.67
N SER A 241 -12.47 90.38 4.11
CA SER A 241 -12.92 91.60 4.80
C SER A 241 -12.20 92.86 4.31
N GLN A 242 -12.91 93.65 3.52
CA GLN A 242 -12.77 95.11 3.38
C GLN A 242 -14.22 95.65 3.26
N ALA A 243 -14.58 96.91 3.53
CA ALA A 243 -13.77 98.12 3.69
C ALA A 243 -14.62 99.27 4.30
N PHE A 244 -13.99 100.31 4.88
CA PHE A 244 -14.54 101.67 5.12
C PHE A 244 -15.79 101.77 6.07
N ALA A 245 -16.20 102.89 6.69
CA ALA A 245 -15.69 104.25 7.00
C ALA A 245 -16.76 104.94 7.92
N ALA A 246 -16.57 106.03 8.67
CA ALA A 246 -15.43 106.85 9.13
C ALA A 246 -15.96 107.77 10.29
N LEU A 247 -15.29 108.91 10.56
CA LEU A 247 -15.68 110.01 11.49
C LEU A 247 -15.47 109.71 13.00
N GLY A 248 -14.77 110.52 13.80
CA GLY A 248 -13.94 111.71 13.53
C GLY A 248 -14.28 112.91 14.43
N LEU A 249 -13.25 113.61 14.91
CA LEU A 249 -13.29 114.84 15.74
C LEU A 249 -13.75 114.61 17.21
N GLY A 250 -13.31 115.38 18.21
CA GLY A 250 -12.32 116.47 18.25
C GLY A 250 -12.37 117.18 19.63
N SER A 251 -11.23 117.63 20.17
CA SER A 251 -11.19 118.20 21.53
C SER A 251 -11.71 119.64 21.62
N ILE A 252 -12.46 119.99 22.68
CA ILE A 252 -12.40 121.31 23.34
C ILE A 252 -12.69 121.11 24.84
N GLY A 253 -12.05 121.87 25.74
CA GLY A 253 -12.32 121.87 27.18
C GLY A 253 -13.18 123.05 27.66
N ASN A 254 -13.61 122.97 28.93
CA ASN A 254 -14.14 124.03 29.80
C ASN A 254 -15.23 124.98 29.25
N CYS A 255 -16.47 124.87 29.78
CA CYS A 255 -16.98 125.82 30.79
C CYS A 255 -18.45 125.60 31.23
N ALA A 256 -18.72 126.04 32.47
CA ALA A 256 -20.00 126.50 33.04
C ALA A 256 -21.15 125.50 33.32
N CYS A 257 -21.66 125.59 34.55
CA CYS A 257 -22.85 124.91 35.09
C CYS A 257 -24.18 125.58 34.64
N THR A 258 -25.29 124.97 35.10
CA THR A 258 -26.55 125.63 35.57
C THR A 258 -27.83 125.54 34.72
N ILE A 259 -28.09 124.42 34.00
CA ILE A 259 -29.47 124.12 33.50
C ILE A 259 -29.78 122.60 33.59
N CYS A 260 -30.00 122.06 34.80
CA CYS A 260 -30.29 120.62 35.00
C CYS A 260 -31.44 120.35 35.99
N MET A 261 -32.56 121.08 35.92
CA MET A 261 -33.61 120.97 36.96
C MET A 261 -35.08 120.98 36.48
N VAL A 262 -35.38 120.52 35.25
CA VAL A 262 -36.79 120.48 34.75
C VAL A 262 -37.22 119.17 34.03
N SER A 263 -36.34 118.33 33.44
CA SER A 263 -36.78 117.24 32.53
C SER A 263 -36.98 115.83 33.13
N ILE A 264 -36.76 115.62 34.42
CA ILE A 264 -36.71 114.27 35.04
C ILE A 264 -37.97 113.39 34.82
N PRO A 265 -39.23 113.90 34.89
CA PRO A 265 -40.42 113.03 34.83
C PRO A 265 -40.64 112.30 33.51
N GLN A 266 -40.17 112.84 32.38
CA GLN A 266 -40.45 112.26 31.05
C GLN A 266 -39.55 111.05 30.73
N HIS A 267 -38.29 111.05 31.19
CA HIS A 267 -37.35 109.96 30.93
C HIS A 267 -37.74 108.65 31.65
N HIS A 268 -38.42 108.73 32.79
CA HIS A 268 -38.76 107.54 33.59
C HIS A 268 -39.78 106.62 32.91
N VAL A 269 -40.65 107.15 32.03
CA VAL A 269 -41.60 106.34 31.25
C VAL A 269 -40.88 105.60 30.12
N GLN A 270 -40.01 106.31 29.38
CA GLN A 270 -39.23 105.72 28.28
C GLN A 270 -38.32 104.58 28.75
N ILE A 271 -37.62 104.75 29.88
CA ILE A 271 -36.76 103.69 30.45
C ILE A 271 -37.58 102.45 30.80
N ARG A 272 -38.82 102.61 31.32
CA ARG A 272 -39.65 101.45 31.69
C ARG A 272 -40.17 100.69 30.47
N THR A 273 -40.56 101.38 29.40
CA THR A 273 -40.97 100.71 28.15
C THR A 273 -39.79 99.99 27.51
N ASP A 274 -38.63 100.65 27.39
CA ASP A 274 -37.44 100.06 26.78
C ASP A 274 -36.96 98.82 27.56
N VAL A 275 -36.89 98.88 28.90
CA VAL A 275 -36.57 97.70 29.73
C VAL A 275 -37.58 96.56 29.53
N THR A 276 -38.87 96.85 29.37
CA THR A 276 -39.90 95.82 29.16
C THR A 276 -39.74 95.15 27.79
N ASP A 277 -39.51 95.94 26.73
CA ASP A 277 -39.28 95.43 25.38
C ASP A 277 -37.98 94.61 25.30
N GLN A 278 -36.90 95.05 25.95
CA GLN A 278 -35.67 94.26 26.06
C GLN A 278 -35.88 92.92 26.78
N PHE A 279 -36.73 92.86 27.82
CA PHE A 279 -37.09 91.59 28.46
C PHE A 279 -37.93 90.69 27.55
N GLU A 280 -38.84 91.22 26.73
CA GLU A 280 -39.57 90.41 25.75
C GLU A 280 -38.66 89.87 24.64
N VAL A 281 -37.74 90.70 24.12
CA VAL A 281 -36.73 90.30 23.14
C VAL A 281 -35.82 89.22 23.72
N HIS A 282 -35.31 89.41 24.94
CA HIS A 282 -34.47 88.42 25.61
C HIS A 282 -35.21 87.12 25.91
N ARG A 283 -36.48 87.18 26.35
CA ARG A 283 -37.32 85.98 26.55
C ARG A 283 -37.55 85.23 25.23
N ARG A 284 -37.76 85.96 24.14
CA ARG A 284 -37.94 85.35 22.80
C ARG A 284 -36.66 84.66 22.37
N TRP A 285 -35.51 85.34 22.43
CA TRP A 285 -34.19 84.76 22.15
C TRP A 285 -33.89 83.51 23.00
N LEU A 286 -34.20 83.56 24.31
CA LEU A 286 -33.95 82.43 25.21
C LEU A 286 -34.79 81.19 24.87
N LEU A 287 -36.03 81.37 24.39
CA LEU A 287 -36.89 80.27 23.97
C LEU A 287 -36.60 79.78 22.55
N THR A 288 -36.50 80.69 21.57
CA THR A 288 -36.31 80.29 20.16
C THR A 288 -34.88 79.91 19.87
N THR A 289 -33.92 80.77 20.20
CA THR A 289 -32.52 80.58 19.79
C THR A 289 -31.73 79.74 20.79
N PHE A 290 -31.82 80.04 22.08
CA PHE A 290 -31.09 79.27 23.07
C PHE A 290 -31.70 77.87 23.31
N PHE A 291 -33.01 77.78 23.55
CA PHE A 291 -33.63 76.48 23.87
C PHE A 291 -33.97 75.64 22.62
N ILE A 292 -34.70 76.18 21.64
CA ILE A 292 -35.17 75.41 20.48
C ILE A 292 -34.06 75.19 19.42
N GLU A 293 -33.27 76.21 19.09
CA GLU A 293 -32.24 76.09 18.03
C GLU A 293 -30.91 75.50 18.51
N HIS A 294 -30.60 75.50 19.83
CA HIS A 294 -29.30 75.03 20.34
C HIS A 294 -29.42 73.93 21.40
N LEU A 295 -30.16 74.13 22.49
CA LEU A 295 -30.18 73.16 23.60
C LEU A 295 -30.92 71.86 23.23
N LEU A 296 -32.10 71.95 22.62
CA LEU A 296 -32.91 70.79 22.28
C LEU A 296 -32.23 69.89 21.21
N PRO A 297 -31.65 70.41 20.11
CA PRO A 297 -30.88 69.60 19.17
C PRO A 297 -29.64 68.95 19.80
N ALA A 298 -28.94 69.66 20.69
CA ALA A 298 -27.78 69.10 21.40
C ALA A 298 -28.17 67.94 22.34
N LEU A 299 -29.32 68.03 23.01
CA LEU A 299 -29.85 66.94 23.84
C LEU A 299 -30.33 65.74 23.01
N MET A 300 -30.90 65.97 21.82
CA MET A 300 -31.24 64.87 20.90
C MET A 300 -29.98 64.16 20.38
N LEU A 301 -28.96 64.89 19.96
CA LEU A 301 -27.67 64.32 19.54
C LEU A 301 -26.97 63.57 20.68
N MET A 302 -27.04 64.08 21.91
CA MET A 302 -26.52 63.38 23.09
C MET A 302 -27.26 62.07 23.37
N ALA A 303 -28.59 62.04 23.19
CA ALA A 303 -29.39 60.83 23.34
C ALA A 303 -29.04 59.79 22.26
N GLU A 304 -28.85 60.20 21.00
CA GLU A 304 -28.38 59.32 19.93
C GLU A 304 -26.99 58.75 20.22
N GLN A 305 -26.03 59.57 20.69
CA GLN A 305 -24.70 59.08 21.05
C GLN A 305 -24.74 58.07 22.22
N LEU A 306 -25.62 58.27 23.21
CA LEU A 306 -25.80 57.34 24.32
C LEU A 306 -26.44 56.02 23.89
N THR A 307 -27.43 56.03 22.99
CA THR A 307 -28.03 54.78 22.46
C THR A 307 -27.05 54.02 21.57
N VAL A 308 -26.29 54.72 20.72
CA VAL A 308 -25.22 54.14 19.89
C VAL A 308 -24.13 53.50 20.77
N ALA A 309 -23.67 54.19 21.82
CA ALA A 309 -22.71 53.63 22.76
C ALA A 309 -23.24 52.39 23.51
N GLY A 310 -24.55 52.37 23.84
CA GLY A 310 -25.20 51.19 24.42
C GLY A 310 -25.27 50.00 23.46
N ILE A 311 -25.55 50.24 22.17
CA ILE A 311 -25.58 49.21 21.13
C ILE A 311 -24.18 48.60 20.93
N TYR A 312 -23.12 49.40 20.88
CA TYR A 312 -21.75 48.89 20.76
C TYR A 312 -21.36 47.95 21.90
N GLN A 313 -21.84 48.17 23.14
CA GLN A 313 -21.58 47.25 24.25
C GLN A 313 -22.28 45.90 24.06
N VAL A 314 -23.49 45.89 23.50
CA VAL A 314 -24.23 44.66 23.19
C VAL A 314 -23.61 43.91 22.01
N GLU A 315 -23.12 44.62 20.99
CA GLU A 315 -22.39 44.05 19.86
C GLU A 315 -21.11 43.35 20.33
N VAL A 316 -20.33 43.98 21.21
CA VAL A 316 -19.13 43.37 21.83
C VAL A 316 -19.47 42.14 22.67
N ILE A 317 -20.59 42.14 23.42
CA ILE A 317 -21.03 40.93 24.13
C ILE A 317 -21.46 39.82 23.14
N GLY A 318 -22.10 40.19 22.03
CA GLY A 318 -22.47 39.27 20.96
C GLY A 318 -21.25 38.58 20.33
N THR A 319 -20.21 39.33 19.98
CA THR A 319 -18.97 38.76 19.41
C THR A 319 -18.23 37.87 20.41
N PHE A 320 -18.26 38.17 21.71
CA PHE A 320 -17.71 37.26 22.73
C PHE A 320 -18.49 35.95 22.88
N LEU A 321 -19.83 35.97 22.74
CA LEU A 321 -20.64 34.75 22.78
C LEU A 321 -20.45 33.88 21.54
N ASP A 322 -20.36 34.49 20.36
CA ASP A 322 -20.06 33.78 19.11
C ASP A 322 -18.65 33.17 19.12
N ALA A 323 -17.64 33.96 19.49
CA ALA A 323 -16.26 33.48 19.65
C ALA A 323 -16.16 32.35 20.70
N LYS A 324 -16.91 32.42 21.81
CA LYS A 324 -16.99 31.32 22.77
C LYS A 324 -17.56 30.06 22.13
N HIS A 325 -18.65 30.16 21.37
CA HIS A 325 -19.28 29.00 20.74
C HIS A 325 -18.40 28.41 19.63
N GLN A 326 -17.67 29.25 18.90
CA GLN A 326 -16.65 28.85 17.94
C GLN A 326 -15.49 28.09 18.62
N LEU A 327 -15.00 28.55 19.78
CA LEU A 327 -13.96 27.86 20.54
C LEU A 327 -14.45 26.55 21.17
N GLU A 328 -15.70 26.50 21.66
CA GLU A 328 -16.31 25.26 22.17
C GLU A 328 -16.48 24.22 21.07
N THR A 329 -16.93 24.62 19.88
CA THR A 329 -17.04 23.72 18.72
C THR A 329 -15.68 23.28 18.20
N GLN A 330 -14.69 24.18 18.09
CA GLN A 330 -13.30 23.80 17.75
C GLN A 330 -12.72 22.78 18.75
N ARG A 331 -12.91 22.99 20.05
CA ARG A 331 -12.47 22.04 21.09
C ARG A 331 -13.20 20.70 20.98
N LEU A 332 -14.50 20.70 20.67
CA LEU A 332 -15.24 19.47 20.44
C LEU A 332 -14.71 18.72 19.22
N PHE A 333 -14.46 19.40 18.10
CA PHE A 333 -13.85 18.79 16.92
C PHE A 333 -12.45 18.24 17.21
N GLN A 334 -11.60 18.97 17.94
CA GLN A 334 -10.29 18.46 18.38
C GLN A 334 -10.42 17.20 19.24
N THR A 335 -11.40 17.17 20.16
CA THR A 335 -11.65 16.01 21.03
C THR A 335 -12.10 14.80 20.21
N LEU A 336 -13.12 14.95 19.37
CA LEU A 336 -13.63 13.89 18.49
C LEU A 336 -12.57 13.41 17.48
N THR A 337 -11.72 14.32 16.98
CA THR A 337 -10.62 13.97 16.07
C THR A 337 -9.53 13.17 16.80
N ALA A 338 -9.20 13.54 18.04
CA ALA A 338 -8.27 12.79 18.87
C ALA A 338 -8.82 11.41 19.27
N GLU A 339 -10.11 11.30 19.59
CA GLU A 339 -10.80 10.02 19.85
C GLU A 339 -10.81 9.14 18.58
N ALA A 340 -11.19 9.69 17.42
CA ALA A 340 -11.14 8.96 16.15
C ALA A 340 -9.72 8.48 15.82
N HIS A 341 -8.69 9.34 15.91
CA HIS A 341 -7.30 8.92 15.68
C HIS A 341 -6.87 7.84 16.68
N LYS A 342 -7.28 7.95 17.95
CA LYS A 342 -7.00 6.94 18.97
C LYS A 342 -7.60 5.60 18.57
N ASP A 343 -8.86 5.55 18.14
CA ASP A 343 -9.58 4.31 17.83
C ASP A 343 -9.21 3.71 16.46
N TYR A 344 -8.86 4.53 15.46
CA TYR A 344 -8.40 4.02 14.16
C TYR A 344 -6.94 3.55 14.15
N HIS A 345 -6.09 4.01 15.07
CA HIS A 345 -4.70 3.56 15.15
C HIS A 345 -4.59 2.09 15.61
N PRO A 346 -4.11 1.15 14.76
CA PRO A 346 -3.98 -0.26 15.12
C PRO A 346 -2.93 -0.48 16.22
N SER A 347 -3.02 -1.59 16.94
CA SER A 347 -1.97 -2.02 17.87
C SER A 347 -0.87 -2.78 17.14
N GLU A 348 0.33 -2.79 17.71
CA GLU A 348 1.46 -3.57 17.20
C GLU A 348 1.11 -5.06 17.08
N GLY A 349 0.55 -5.67 18.13
CA GLY A 349 0.07 -7.06 18.06
C GLY A 349 -1.01 -7.33 17.00
N MET A 350 -1.81 -6.34 16.59
CA MET A 350 -2.74 -6.49 15.45
C MET A 350 -1.97 -6.52 14.12
N CYS A 351 -0.97 -5.66 13.96
CA CYS A 351 -0.06 -5.67 12.81
C CYS A 351 0.75 -6.97 12.73
N THR A 352 1.21 -7.51 13.87
CA THR A 352 1.91 -8.81 13.95
C THR A 352 1.01 -9.96 13.46
N ILE A 353 -0.24 -10.03 13.93
CA ILE A 353 -1.23 -11.01 13.44
C ILE A 353 -1.46 -10.85 11.93
N GLY A 354 -1.77 -9.62 11.48
CA GLY A 354 -2.05 -9.32 10.07
C GLY A 354 -0.89 -9.64 9.13
N THR A 355 0.35 -9.47 9.59
CA THR A 355 1.55 -9.77 8.80
C THR A 355 1.87 -11.27 8.79
N ALA A 356 1.68 -11.97 9.92
CA ALA A 356 1.88 -13.41 10.01
C ALA A 356 0.91 -14.21 9.13
N VAL A 357 -0.34 -13.76 8.95
CA VAL A 357 -1.33 -14.43 8.07
C VAL A 357 -1.12 -14.16 6.56
N ARG A 358 -0.22 -13.24 6.17
CA ARG A 358 -0.15 -12.69 4.80
C ARG A 358 0.02 -13.73 3.68
N SER A 359 0.74 -14.83 3.91
CA SER A 359 0.91 -15.92 2.93
C SER A 359 0.21 -17.23 3.32
N LEU A 360 -0.68 -17.21 4.32
CA LEU A 360 -1.38 -18.40 4.79
C LEU A 360 -2.28 -19.00 3.69
N ALA A 361 -3.01 -18.15 2.95
CA ALA A 361 -3.90 -18.56 1.86
C ALA A 361 -3.15 -19.20 0.67
N GLU A 362 -1.96 -18.70 0.33
CA GLU A 362 -1.13 -19.30 -0.73
C GLU A 362 -0.52 -20.62 -0.26
N SER A 363 -0.18 -20.73 1.03
CA SER A 363 0.32 -21.98 1.62
C SER A 363 -0.77 -23.06 1.68
N ASP A 364 -2.02 -22.68 1.98
CA ASP A 364 -3.20 -23.55 1.88
C ASP A 364 -3.42 -23.99 0.42
N ARG A 365 -3.39 -23.06 -0.54
CA ARG A 365 -3.49 -23.39 -1.97
C ARG A 365 -2.41 -24.38 -2.41
N ARG A 366 -1.16 -24.21 -1.98
CA ARG A 366 -0.07 -25.16 -2.26
C ARG A 366 -0.31 -26.52 -1.63
N SER A 367 -0.74 -26.58 -0.37
CA SER A 367 -1.15 -27.83 0.30
C SER A 367 -2.20 -28.57 -0.54
N ASN A 368 -3.26 -27.90 -0.99
CA ASN A 368 -4.30 -28.53 -1.80
C ASN A 368 -3.75 -29.06 -3.15
N LEU A 369 -2.86 -28.32 -3.82
CA LEU A 369 -2.21 -28.78 -5.06
C LEU A 369 -1.26 -29.96 -4.82
N ALA A 370 -0.50 -29.94 -3.73
CA ALA A 370 0.39 -31.01 -3.32
C ALA A 370 -0.39 -32.31 -2.99
N GLN A 371 -1.52 -32.21 -2.29
CA GLN A 371 -2.39 -33.35 -2.02
C GLN A 371 -2.87 -34.00 -3.33
N ILE A 372 -3.31 -33.20 -4.29
CA ILE A 372 -3.80 -33.68 -5.59
C ILE A 372 -2.68 -34.35 -6.39
N ALA A 373 -1.52 -33.70 -6.50
CA ALA A 373 -0.36 -34.24 -7.22
C ALA A 373 0.10 -35.59 -6.60
N TYR A 374 0.22 -35.63 -5.28
CA TYR A 374 0.67 -36.80 -4.53
C TYR A 374 -0.32 -37.96 -4.59
N ALA A 375 -1.62 -37.70 -4.39
CA ALA A 375 -2.66 -38.71 -4.50
C ALA A 375 -2.77 -39.29 -5.92
N ASN A 376 -2.67 -38.44 -6.95
CA ASN A 376 -2.63 -38.87 -8.34
C ASN A 376 -1.42 -39.76 -8.62
N ARG A 377 -0.23 -39.40 -8.13
CA ARG A 377 1.00 -40.21 -8.32
C ARG A 377 0.90 -41.58 -7.64
N MET A 378 0.34 -41.63 -6.43
CA MET A 378 0.06 -42.87 -5.70
C MET A 378 -0.93 -43.78 -6.44
N MET A 379 -2.01 -43.21 -6.99
CA MET A 379 -3.01 -43.97 -7.74
C MET A 379 -2.50 -44.42 -9.11
N GLN A 380 -1.69 -43.62 -9.81
CA GLN A 380 -0.99 -44.01 -11.04
C GLN A 380 -0.09 -45.22 -10.82
N ARG A 381 0.69 -45.25 -9.74
CA ARG A 381 1.54 -46.39 -9.36
C ARG A 381 0.69 -47.64 -9.14
N GLN A 382 -0.36 -47.58 -8.31
CA GLN A 382 -1.24 -48.72 -8.05
C GLN A 382 -1.95 -49.25 -9.30
N THR A 383 -2.42 -48.38 -10.18
CA THR A 383 -3.13 -48.76 -11.41
C THR A 383 -2.19 -49.14 -12.57
N ALA A 384 -0.87 -49.09 -12.35
CA ALA A 384 0.16 -49.23 -13.39
C ALA A 384 -0.14 -48.36 -14.64
N SER A 385 -0.63 -47.13 -14.41
CA SER A 385 -1.07 -46.21 -15.46
C SER A 385 -0.22 -44.94 -15.51
N GLY A 386 0.01 -44.43 -16.73
CA GLY A 386 0.90 -43.28 -16.96
C GLY A 386 2.39 -43.67 -17.03
N GLN A 387 3.28 -42.71 -16.78
CA GLN A 387 4.72 -42.94 -16.74
C GLN A 387 5.13 -43.48 -15.36
N ASN A 388 4.99 -44.79 -15.18
CA ASN A 388 5.57 -45.50 -14.05
C ASN A 388 7.07 -45.77 -14.29
N ILE A 389 7.87 -45.72 -13.21
CA ILE A 389 9.32 -46.02 -13.26
C ILE A 389 9.58 -47.51 -13.57
N SER A 390 8.55 -48.34 -13.39
CA SER A 390 8.56 -49.78 -13.55
C SER A 390 8.24 -50.27 -14.97
N TYR A 391 9.25 -50.34 -15.83
CA TYR A 391 9.14 -50.90 -17.19
C TYR A 391 8.70 -52.39 -17.21
N GLU A 392 9.10 -53.17 -16.21
CA GLU A 392 8.78 -54.60 -16.05
C GLU A 392 7.79 -54.83 -14.90
N PHE A 393 6.94 -53.83 -14.60
CA PHE A 393 5.96 -53.85 -13.51
C PHE A 393 6.61 -54.19 -12.14
N GLU A 394 6.09 -55.20 -11.45
CA GLU A 394 6.45 -55.59 -10.08
C GLU A 394 7.95 -55.78 -9.87
N ASP A 395 8.64 -56.60 -10.69
CA ASP A 395 10.07 -56.87 -10.53
C ASP A 395 10.94 -55.62 -10.68
N SER A 396 10.53 -54.69 -11.55
CA SER A 396 11.27 -53.44 -11.76
C SER A 396 10.98 -52.39 -10.68
N ASP A 397 9.78 -52.39 -10.09
CA ASP A 397 9.45 -51.56 -8.93
C ASP A 397 10.19 -52.06 -7.68
N LEU A 398 10.20 -53.37 -7.45
CA LEU A 398 10.97 -54.01 -6.38
C LEU A 398 12.47 -53.75 -6.53
N ARG A 399 13.04 -53.92 -7.74
CA ARG A 399 14.45 -53.58 -8.00
C ARG A 399 14.73 -52.08 -7.80
N GLY A 400 13.85 -51.19 -8.24
CA GLY A 400 13.99 -49.75 -8.04
C GLY A 400 13.97 -49.35 -6.57
N ARG A 401 13.01 -49.89 -5.79
CA ARG A 401 12.91 -49.65 -4.34
C ARG A 401 14.06 -50.28 -3.57
N MET A 402 14.52 -51.48 -3.94
CA MET A 402 15.69 -52.10 -3.34
C MET A 402 16.96 -51.27 -3.61
N ALA A 403 17.14 -50.76 -4.83
CA ALA A 403 18.24 -49.85 -5.15
C ALA A 403 18.16 -48.54 -4.34
N GLN A 404 16.97 -47.94 -4.20
CA GLN A 404 16.75 -46.74 -3.38
C GLN A 404 17.00 -46.99 -1.88
N PHE A 405 16.57 -48.15 -1.36
CA PHE A 405 16.85 -48.57 0.01
C PHE A 405 18.36 -48.69 0.23
N ILE A 406 19.05 -49.44 -0.63
CA ILE A 406 20.53 -49.63 -0.59
C ILE A 406 21.27 -48.29 -0.66
N SER A 407 20.83 -47.35 -1.50
CA SER A 407 21.52 -46.06 -1.68
C SER A 407 21.26 -45.05 -0.58
N THR A 408 20.07 -45.09 0.05
CA THR A 408 19.55 -43.94 0.81
C THR A 408 19.12 -44.27 2.24
N TYR A 409 18.65 -45.50 2.50
CA TYR A 409 17.96 -45.86 3.77
C TYR A 409 18.67 -46.96 4.58
N CYS A 410 19.47 -47.79 3.93
CA CYS A 410 20.13 -49.00 4.44
C CYS A 410 21.00 -48.78 5.71
N ASP A 411 20.55 -49.17 6.91
CA ASP A 411 21.46 -49.30 8.06
C ASP A 411 22.18 -50.66 8.06
N GLN A 412 23.50 -50.66 8.24
CA GLN A 412 24.28 -51.87 8.41
C GLN A 412 24.00 -52.58 9.73
N ALA A 413 23.60 -51.85 10.79
CA ALA A 413 23.33 -52.41 12.11
C ALA A 413 22.01 -53.21 12.18
N ASP A 414 21.09 -52.96 11.25
CA ASP A 414 19.78 -53.60 11.21
C ASP A 414 19.88 -55.11 10.93
N ASN A 415 18.84 -55.82 11.37
CA ASN A 415 18.79 -57.28 11.38
C ASN A 415 20.02 -57.93 12.05
N GLY A 416 20.53 -57.30 13.13
CA GLY A 416 21.63 -57.83 13.94
C GLY A 416 22.99 -57.78 13.23
N ASN A 417 23.25 -56.71 12.47
CA ASN A 417 24.35 -56.58 11.50
C ASN A 417 24.22 -57.47 10.24
N GLY A 418 23.04 -58.04 10.00
CA GLY A 418 22.79 -58.94 8.86
C GLY A 418 22.77 -58.25 7.50
N LEU A 419 22.61 -56.92 7.44
CA LEU A 419 22.54 -56.17 6.19
C LEU A 419 23.90 -55.71 5.64
N GLY A 420 25.02 -56.04 6.29
CA GLY A 420 26.37 -55.61 5.87
C GLY A 420 26.80 -56.06 4.45
N THR A 421 26.17 -57.09 3.87
CA THR A 421 26.39 -57.51 2.47
C THR A 421 25.56 -56.71 1.46
N ILE A 422 24.46 -56.10 1.90
CA ILE A 422 23.49 -55.38 1.07
C ILE A 422 23.72 -53.86 1.15
N CYS A 423 24.12 -53.33 2.30
CA CYS A 423 24.45 -51.92 2.50
C CYS A 423 25.97 -51.66 2.30
N PRO A 424 26.43 -51.16 1.13
CA PRO A 424 27.86 -51.05 0.83
C PRO A 424 28.59 -49.94 1.59
N ALA A 425 27.87 -48.97 2.15
CA ALA A 425 28.42 -47.86 2.93
C ALA A 425 27.41 -47.38 3.99
N ALA A 426 27.90 -46.70 5.04
CA ALA A 426 27.05 -46.08 6.03
C ALA A 426 26.37 -44.82 5.47
N VAL A 427 25.05 -44.87 5.29
CA VAL A 427 24.25 -43.71 4.85
C VAL A 427 24.13 -42.63 5.92
N THR A 428 23.77 -41.43 5.48
CA THR A 428 23.60 -40.26 6.34
C THR A 428 22.65 -40.58 7.51
N PRO A 429 23.05 -40.34 8.78
CA PRO A 429 22.25 -40.71 9.95
C PRO A 429 20.82 -40.15 9.93
N ALA A 430 20.59 -39.04 9.24
CA ALA A 430 19.28 -38.39 9.12
C ALA A 430 18.25 -39.16 8.26
N ARG A 431 18.69 -39.97 7.28
CA ARG A 431 17.78 -40.69 6.34
C ARG A 431 17.71 -42.20 6.57
N ARG A 432 18.59 -42.79 7.40
CA ARG A 432 18.52 -44.23 7.72
C ARG A 432 17.16 -44.65 8.28
N ASN A 433 16.47 -45.58 7.61
CA ASN A 433 15.11 -46.05 7.92
C ASN A 433 14.00 -45.00 7.89
N ILE A 434 14.17 -43.87 7.17
CA ILE A 434 13.12 -42.83 7.08
C ILE A 434 11.94 -43.24 6.20
N ASP A 435 12.10 -44.27 5.38
CA ASP A 435 11.08 -44.91 4.55
C ASP A 435 10.16 -45.86 5.33
N VAL A 436 10.44 -46.10 6.61
CA VAL A 436 9.56 -46.86 7.53
C VAL A 436 9.17 -46.08 8.78
N ASP A 437 9.98 -45.11 9.22
CA ASP A 437 9.72 -44.26 10.38
C ASP A 437 8.79 -43.08 10.04
N TYR A 438 7.47 -43.31 10.18
CA TYR A 438 6.44 -42.27 10.00
C TYR A 438 6.63 -41.06 10.93
N THR A 439 7.02 -41.29 12.19
CA THR A 439 7.10 -40.24 13.19
C THR A 439 8.25 -39.27 12.90
N ARG A 440 9.42 -39.77 12.47
CA ARG A 440 10.58 -38.94 12.12
C ARG A 440 10.52 -38.35 10.71
N ASN A 441 9.79 -38.99 9.79
CA ASN A 441 9.57 -38.49 8.44
C ASN A 441 8.52 -37.37 8.43
N ILE A 442 7.31 -37.64 8.96
CA ILE A 442 6.14 -36.76 8.79
C ILE A 442 5.74 -36.09 10.11
N GLU A 443 5.59 -36.84 11.20
CA GLU A 443 4.90 -36.33 12.40
C GLU A 443 5.68 -35.22 13.12
N SER A 444 6.98 -35.40 13.29
CA SER A 444 7.86 -34.50 14.04
C SER A 444 8.29 -33.22 13.29
N ARG A 445 8.12 -33.19 11.96
CA ARG A 445 8.54 -32.07 11.11
C ARG A 445 7.36 -31.17 10.77
N LEU A 446 7.38 -29.90 11.17
CA LEU A 446 6.27 -28.98 10.86
C LEU A 446 6.20 -28.62 9.37
N THR A 447 7.34 -28.66 8.68
CA THR A 447 7.49 -28.39 7.25
C THR A 447 8.29 -29.50 6.58
N LEU A 448 7.88 -29.87 5.37
CA LEU A 448 8.51 -30.81 4.46
C LEU A 448 8.82 -30.07 3.16
N ASP A 449 10.03 -30.24 2.65
CA ASP A 449 10.48 -29.61 1.41
C ASP A 449 9.92 -30.37 0.19
N MET A 450 8.71 -30.04 -0.24
CA MET A 450 8.02 -30.68 -1.37
C MET A 450 7.48 -29.62 -2.33
N ASP A 451 7.92 -29.63 -3.59
CA ASP A 451 7.52 -28.71 -4.65
C ASP A 451 7.29 -29.43 -5.98
N PHE A 452 6.07 -29.91 -6.16
CA PHE A 452 5.63 -30.59 -7.38
C PHE A 452 5.39 -29.64 -8.59
N GLN A 453 5.83 -28.38 -8.54
CA GLN A 453 5.55 -27.38 -9.59
C GLN A 453 6.77 -26.90 -10.37
N LEU A 454 7.95 -26.85 -9.75
CA LEU A 454 9.06 -26.01 -10.26
C LEU A 454 10.38 -26.75 -10.55
N ASP A 455 10.70 -27.84 -9.86
CA ASP A 455 12.01 -28.49 -10.01
C ASP A 455 11.93 -29.80 -10.83
N PRO A 456 12.76 -30.01 -11.87
CA PRO A 456 12.91 -31.32 -12.52
C PRO A 456 13.60 -32.38 -11.65
N ALA A 457 14.24 -32.00 -10.53
CA ALA A 457 14.83 -32.91 -9.57
C ALA A 457 13.93 -33.07 -8.33
N ALA A 458 13.52 -34.31 -8.04
CA ALA A 458 12.76 -34.61 -6.83
C ALA A 458 13.58 -34.33 -5.57
N THR A 459 12.98 -33.68 -4.58
CA THR A 459 13.69 -33.30 -3.35
C THR A 459 14.01 -34.51 -2.46
N ALA A 460 14.84 -34.31 -1.43
CA ALA A 460 15.11 -35.33 -0.43
C ALA A 460 13.82 -35.75 0.32
N ASP A 461 13.01 -34.78 0.76
CA ASP A 461 11.78 -35.05 1.51
C ASP A 461 10.70 -35.67 0.61
N GLU A 462 10.58 -35.27 -0.66
CA GLU A 462 9.68 -35.93 -1.61
C GLU A 462 10.02 -37.41 -1.80
N THR A 463 11.32 -37.72 -2.00
CA THR A 463 11.76 -39.11 -2.18
C THR A 463 11.54 -39.96 -0.92
N ASP A 464 11.67 -39.37 0.28
CA ASP A 464 11.36 -40.01 1.57
C ASP A 464 9.86 -40.25 1.76
N VAL A 465 9.02 -39.27 1.45
CA VAL A 465 7.57 -39.36 1.60
C VAL A 465 6.97 -40.31 0.55
N PHE A 466 7.50 -40.35 -0.69
CA PHE A 466 7.10 -41.33 -1.70
C PHE A 466 7.51 -42.76 -1.33
N ALA A 467 8.72 -42.97 -0.78
CA ALA A 467 9.17 -44.29 -0.32
C ALA A 467 8.29 -44.81 0.83
N LEU A 468 7.99 -43.97 1.82
CA LEU A 468 7.16 -44.34 2.96
C LEU A 468 5.74 -44.76 2.55
N ALA A 469 5.07 -44.01 1.67
CA ALA A 469 3.74 -44.41 1.21
C ALA A 469 3.76 -45.64 0.27
N ALA A 470 4.84 -45.85 -0.48
CA ALA A 470 5.04 -47.08 -1.24
C ALA A 470 5.13 -48.29 -0.30
N ASN A 471 5.86 -48.18 0.81
CA ASN A 471 5.94 -49.21 1.84
C ASN A 471 4.59 -49.43 2.57
N LEU A 472 3.86 -48.36 2.92
CA LEU A 472 2.61 -48.45 3.68
C LEU A 472 1.41 -48.99 2.87
N TYR A 473 1.16 -48.47 1.67
CA TYR A 473 -0.11 -48.69 0.97
C TYR A 473 -0.03 -49.54 -0.30
N SER A 474 1.18 -49.80 -0.82
CA SER A 474 1.36 -50.57 -2.06
C SER A 474 2.76 -51.18 -2.10
N HIS A 475 3.09 -51.96 -1.06
CA HIS A 475 4.36 -52.69 -0.95
C HIS A 475 4.53 -53.70 -2.08
N GLU A 476 3.43 -54.32 -2.52
CA GLU A 476 3.32 -55.10 -3.75
C GLU A 476 2.56 -54.28 -4.80
N MET A 477 3.05 -54.35 -6.04
CA MET A 477 2.44 -53.76 -7.22
C MET A 477 1.60 -54.84 -7.93
N PRO A 478 0.33 -54.57 -8.28
CA PRO A 478 -0.49 -55.57 -8.96
C PRO A 478 0.07 -55.89 -10.34
N THR A 479 0.20 -57.19 -10.65
CA THR A 479 0.54 -57.63 -12.00
C THR A 479 -0.54 -57.20 -13.00
N LYS A 480 -0.12 -56.62 -14.13
CA LYS A 480 -1.05 -56.20 -15.18
C LYS A 480 -1.67 -57.43 -15.83
N ILE A 481 -2.98 -57.59 -15.70
CA ILE A 481 -3.73 -58.62 -16.43
C ILE A 481 -3.63 -58.29 -17.93
N SER A 482 -3.06 -59.21 -18.72
CA SER A 482 -2.92 -59.02 -20.16
C SER A 482 -4.30 -58.88 -20.83
N PRO A 483 -4.49 -57.99 -21.82
CA PRO A 483 -5.69 -57.96 -22.65
C PRO A 483 -6.07 -59.32 -23.25
N SER A 484 -5.08 -60.18 -23.54
CA SER A 484 -5.32 -61.53 -24.04
C SER A 484 -5.96 -62.49 -23.03
N LEU A 485 -5.85 -62.24 -21.71
CA LEU A 485 -6.57 -63.03 -20.69
C LEU A 485 -8.06 -62.69 -20.60
N PHE A 486 -8.46 -61.50 -21.08
CA PHE A 486 -9.87 -61.13 -21.23
C PHE A 486 -10.45 -61.57 -22.59
N GLY A 487 -9.63 -62.14 -23.48
CA GLY A 487 -10.05 -62.68 -24.76
C GLY A 487 -10.79 -64.01 -24.66
N TYR A 488 -11.40 -64.40 -25.77
CA TYR A 488 -12.08 -65.69 -25.93
C TYR A 488 -11.14 -66.87 -25.64
N ALA A 489 -11.69 -67.97 -25.13
CA ALA A 489 -10.98 -69.23 -25.14
C ALA A 489 -10.91 -69.73 -26.60
N ASP A 490 -9.71 -70.04 -27.08
CA ASP A 490 -9.51 -70.55 -28.45
C ASP A 490 -10.32 -71.84 -28.67
N GLY A 491 -11.46 -71.74 -29.36
CA GLY A 491 -12.22 -72.90 -29.87
C GLY A 491 -13.71 -73.01 -29.52
N GLU A 492 -14.28 -72.13 -28.68
CA GLU A 492 -15.74 -72.16 -28.40
C GLU A 492 -16.47 -70.98 -29.07
N GLU A 493 -17.55 -71.29 -29.81
CA GLU A 493 -18.36 -70.31 -30.59
C GLU A 493 -19.22 -69.36 -29.73
N GLU A 494 -19.28 -69.54 -28.41
CA GLU A 494 -20.04 -68.65 -27.54
C GLU A 494 -19.21 -67.44 -27.07
N GLU A 495 -19.80 -66.26 -27.23
CA GLU A 495 -19.25 -64.93 -26.97
C GLU A 495 -19.09 -64.62 -25.45
N ARG A 496 -18.53 -65.56 -24.67
CA ARG A 496 -18.43 -65.47 -23.21
C ARG A 496 -17.04 -65.00 -22.79
N ILE A 497 -16.99 -63.80 -22.21
CA ILE A 497 -15.83 -63.32 -21.45
C ILE A 497 -15.51 -64.34 -20.34
N ARG A 498 -14.23 -64.63 -20.12
CA ARG A 498 -13.78 -65.48 -19.01
C ARG A 498 -14.12 -64.80 -17.67
N LEU A 499 -15.23 -65.23 -17.05
CA LEU A 499 -15.78 -64.66 -15.81
C LEU A 499 -14.69 -64.48 -14.73
N SER A 500 -13.85 -65.50 -14.55
CA SER A 500 -12.77 -65.53 -13.56
C SER A 500 -11.62 -64.53 -13.79
N ALA A 501 -11.45 -64.01 -15.02
CA ALA A 501 -10.50 -62.91 -15.30
C ALA A 501 -11.14 -61.55 -15.00
N GLN A 502 -12.44 -61.42 -15.28
CA GLN A 502 -13.23 -60.22 -14.96
C GLN A 502 -13.39 -60.04 -13.45
N GLU A 503 -13.72 -61.09 -12.71
CA GLU A 503 -13.80 -61.12 -11.24
C GLU A 503 -12.50 -60.63 -10.60
N LYS A 504 -11.35 -61.23 -10.97
CA LYS A 504 -10.03 -60.81 -10.45
C LYS A 504 -9.70 -59.35 -10.75
N TYR A 505 -10.12 -58.82 -11.90
CA TYR A 505 -9.94 -57.40 -12.22
C TYR A 505 -10.85 -56.48 -11.38
N LEU A 506 -12.08 -56.91 -11.10
CA LEU A 506 -12.99 -56.20 -10.19
C LEU A 506 -12.48 -56.22 -8.75
N ASP A 507 -11.94 -57.35 -8.28
CA ASP A 507 -11.29 -57.46 -6.97
C ASP A 507 -10.07 -56.54 -6.84
N GLN A 508 -9.19 -56.52 -7.85
CA GLN A 508 -8.07 -55.56 -7.91
C GLN A 508 -8.56 -54.11 -7.81
N ARG A 509 -9.61 -53.74 -8.56
CA ARG A 509 -10.21 -52.40 -8.49
C ARG A 509 -10.84 -52.09 -7.13
N ALA A 510 -11.48 -53.06 -6.48
CA ALA A 510 -12.01 -52.91 -5.13
C ALA A 510 -10.88 -52.66 -4.12
N ILE A 511 -9.75 -53.38 -4.24
CA ILE A 511 -8.55 -53.16 -3.42
C ILE A 511 -7.98 -51.75 -3.65
N PHE A 512 -7.88 -51.27 -4.89
CA PHE A 512 -7.41 -49.91 -5.17
C PHE A 512 -8.37 -48.84 -4.63
N ALA A 513 -9.69 -49.05 -4.73
CA ALA A 513 -10.69 -48.14 -4.18
C ALA A 513 -10.60 -48.03 -2.64
N LYS A 514 -10.33 -49.13 -1.93
CA LYS A 514 -10.13 -49.12 -0.47
C LYS A 514 -8.80 -48.47 -0.08
N ARG A 515 -7.73 -48.77 -0.82
CA ARG A 515 -6.41 -48.17 -0.60
C ARG A 515 -6.39 -46.67 -0.90
N SER A 516 -7.14 -46.20 -1.90
CA SER A 516 -7.15 -44.78 -2.29
C SER A 516 -7.73 -43.85 -1.21
N VAL A 517 -8.70 -44.32 -0.41
CA VAL A 517 -9.23 -43.57 0.75
C VAL A 517 -8.14 -43.33 1.81
N ALA A 518 -7.37 -44.38 2.13
CA ALA A 518 -6.26 -44.28 3.07
C ALA A 518 -5.09 -43.45 2.50
N GLN A 519 -4.75 -43.63 1.23
CA GLN A 519 -3.71 -42.86 0.54
C GLN A 519 -4.08 -41.38 0.41
N ASN A 520 -5.33 -41.03 0.12
CA ASN A 520 -5.77 -39.63 0.05
C ASN A 520 -5.70 -38.97 1.43
N SER A 521 -6.08 -39.71 2.49
CA SER A 521 -5.96 -39.24 3.87
C SER A 521 -4.50 -38.96 4.24
N PHE A 522 -3.58 -39.86 3.90
CA PHE A 522 -2.13 -39.67 4.08
C PHE A 522 -1.60 -38.50 3.23
N ALA A 523 -1.97 -38.42 1.95
CA ALA A 523 -1.61 -37.33 1.05
C ALA A 523 -2.02 -35.96 1.60
N ALA A 524 -3.19 -35.88 2.22
CA ALA A 524 -3.68 -34.66 2.85
C ALA A 524 -2.91 -34.31 4.14
N LEU A 525 -2.43 -35.30 4.90
CA LEU A 525 -1.59 -35.08 6.08
C LEU A 525 -0.19 -34.58 5.72
N THR A 526 0.43 -35.15 4.67
CA THR A 526 1.75 -34.72 4.19
C THR A 526 1.68 -33.37 3.50
N ALA A 527 0.64 -33.13 2.68
CA ALA A 527 0.52 -31.91 1.92
C ALA A 527 0.27 -30.64 2.77
N MET A 528 -0.43 -30.74 3.91
CA MET A 528 -0.53 -29.63 4.87
C MET A 528 0.84 -29.18 5.41
N ARG A 529 1.84 -30.07 5.37
CA ARG A 529 3.23 -29.81 5.77
C ARG A 529 4.12 -29.41 4.60
N ALA A 530 3.64 -29.38 3.35
CA ALA A 530 4.43 -28.93 2.19
C ALA A 530 4.87 -27.46 2.35
N ALA A 531 6.09 -27.16 1.93
CA ALA A 531 6.68 -25.82 2.01
C ALA A 531 5.93 -24.77 1.18
N GLY A 532 5.79 -23.57 1.75
CA GLY A 532 5.24 -22.39 1.05
C GLY A 532 6.19 -21.84 -0.02
N ASN A 533 5.67 -21.10 -1.00
CA ASN A 533 6.46 -20.62 -2.16
C ASN A 533 7.12 -19.23 -1.99
N VAL A 534 6.95 -18.58 -0.83
CA VAL A 534 7.28 -17.14 -0.71
C VAL A 534 7.82 -16.83 0.70
N PRO A 535 8.89 -16.03 0.84
CA PRO A 535 9.34 -15.49 2.13
C PRO A 535 8.40 -14.40 2.70
N GLY A 536 7.09 -14.47 2.42
CA GLY A 536 6.10 -13.44 2.75
C GLY A 536 5.75 -13.38 4.24
N SER A 537 5.36 -14.50 4.84
CA SER A 537 5.19 -14.63 6.30
C SER A 537 6.44 -15.17 6.99
N ALA A 538 7.32 -15.89 6.26
CA ALA A 538 8.47 -16.59 6.82
C ALA A 538 9.33 -15.79 7.81
N PRO A 539 9.83 -14.57 7.52
CA PRO A 539 10.65 -13.82 8.47
C PRO A 539 9.87 -13.41 9.72
N TYR A 540 8.58 -13.09 9.58
CA TYR A 540 7.71 -12.71 10.70
C TYR A 540 7.36 -13.90 11.60
N THR A 541 7.06 -15.07 10.99
CA THR A 541 6.84 -16.32 11.72
C THR A 541 8.11 -16.77 12.47
N LYS A 542 9.29 -16.60 11.86
CA LYS A 542 10.59 -16.84 12.50
C LYS A 542 10.85 -15.83 13.63
N ALA A 543 10.53 -14.54 13.45
CA ALA A 543 10.65 -13.51 14.49
C ALA A 543 9.78 -13.79 15.72
N ILE A 544 8.52 -14.23 15.55
CA ILE A 544 7.65 -14.63 16.67
C ILE A 544 8.28 -15.76 17.51
N ILE A 545 8.97 -16.72 16.88
CA ILE A 545 9.69 -17.78 17.63
C ILE A 545 10.96 -17.24 18.30
N LYS A 546 11.64 -16.26 17.68
CA LYS A 546 12.81 -15.59 18.26
C LYS A 546 12.45 -14.82 19.53
N GLU A 547 11.30 -14.14 19.54
CA GLU A 547 10.73 -13.48 20.74
C GLU A 547 10.39 -14.46 21.87
N LEU A 548 10.04 -15.71 21.55
CA LEU A 548 9.82 -16.78 22.55
C LEU A 548 11.12 -17.32 23.16
N GLY A 549 12.29 -16.80 22.75
CA GLY A 549 13.59 -17.09 23.38
C GLY A 549 14.47 -18.12 22.65
N VAL A 550 14.08 -18.56 21.44
CA VAL A 550 14.97 -19.37 20.60
C VAL A 550 15.98 -18.43 19.93
N ALA A 551 17.23 -18.46 20.40
CA ALA A 551 18.24 -17.47 20.00
C ALA A 551 18.96 -17.80 18.67
N ASP A 552 19.02 -19.09 18.29
CA ASP A 552 19.71 -19.55 17.08
C ASP A 552 18.74 -19.63 15.89
N ASP A 553 18.98 -18.81 14.86
CA ASP A 553 18.19 -18.79 13.64
C ASP A 553 18.24 -20.15 12.90
N ALA A 554 19.31 -20.93 13.06
CA ALA A 554 19.42 -22.28 12.50
C ALA A 554 18.52 -23.30 13.22
N GLU A 555 18.27 -23.13 14.52
CA GLU A 555 17.31 -23.96 15.27
C GLU A 555 15.86 -23.59 14.89
N ILE A 556 15.57 -22.30 14.70
CA ILE A 556 14.27 -21.84 14.20
C ILE A 556 14.00 -22.42 12.80
N GLU A 557 14.99 -22.37 11.90
CA GLU A 557 14.88 -22.94 10.56
C GLU A 557 14.75 -24.48 10.58
N LYS A 558 15.38 -25.16 11.52
CA LYS A 558 15.20 -26.61 11.73
C LYS A 558 13.78 -26.96 12.22
N LEU A 559 13.13 -26.09 12.99
CA LEU A 559 11.77 -26.29 13.50
C LEU A 559 10.68 -25.92 12.49
N LEU A 560 10.82 -24.78 11.82
CA LEU A 560 9.82 -24.23 10.88
C LEU A 560 10.09 -24.54 9.41
N GLY A 561 11.30 -24.98 9.05
CA GLY A 561 11.77 -25.04 7.67
C GLY A 561 12.22 -23.67 7.14
N ALA A 562 12.82 -23.67 5.94
CA ALA A 562 13.19 -22.45 5.24
C ALA A 562 11.96 -21.59 4.92
N ASN A 563 10.95 -22.21 4.32
CA ASN A 563 9.64 -21.62 4.01
C ASN A 563 8.54 -22.35 4.81
N PRO A 564 7.99 -21.76 5.89
CA PRO A 564 7.02 -22.42 6.76
C PRO A 564 5.79 -22.94 6.00
N SER A 565 5.42 -24.20 6.24
CA SER A 565 4.21 -24.81 5.69
C SER A 565 2.92 -24.16 6.22
N TYR A 566 1.78 -24.53 5.63
CA TYR A 566 0.47 -24.17 6.18
C TYR A 566 0.32 -24.65 7.64
N PHE A 567 0.71 -25.90 7.92
CA PHE A 567 0.67 -26.49 9.26
C PHE A 567 1.57 -25.74 10.26
N ALA A 568 2.79 -25.38 9.85
CA ALA A 568 3.73 -24.62 10.67
C ALA A 568 3.22 -23.20 11.00
N GLN A 569 2.67 -22.50 10.00
CA GLN A 569 2.06 -21.18 10.20
C GLN A 569 0.86 -21.26 11.14
N MET A 570 -0.01 -22.27 10.96
CA MET A 570 -1.17 -22.47 11.83
C MET A 570 -0.76 -22.82 13.27
N GLU A 571 0.27 -23.63 13.50
CA GLU A 571 0.79 -23.87 14.86
C GLU A 571 1.30 -22.58 15.52
N VAL A 572 2.02 -21.72 14.78
CA VAL A 572 2.51 -20.46 15.34
C VAL A 572 1.35 -19.53 15.71
N LEU A 573 0.37 -19.36 14.81
CA LEU A 573 -0.80 -18.51 15.02
C LEU A 573 -1.73 -19.01 16.14
N THR A 574 -1.85 -20.34 16.32
CA THR A 574 -2.84 -20.95 17.23
C THR A 574 -2.29 -21.39 18.58
N LYS A 575 -0.97 -21.56 18.71
CA LYS A 575 -0.32 -21.97 19.97
C LYS A 575 0.78 -21.01 20.40
N LYS A 576 1.74 -20.72 19.51
CA LYS A 576 2.98 -20.02 19.90
C LYS A 576 2.74 -18.53 20.18
N LEU A 577 1.88 -17.88 19.40
CA LEU A 577 1.54 -16.46 19.58
C LEU A 577 1.00 -16.16 21.00
N TYR A 578 0.15 -17.03 21.54
CA TYR A 578 -0.42 -16.89 22.89
C TYR A 578 0.56 -17.24 24.03
N GLN A 579 1.73 -17.82 23.72
CA GLN A 579 2.77 -18.10 24.70
C GLN A 579 3.67 -16.88 24.96
N ASN A 580 3.61 -15.86 24.09
CA ASN A 580 4.36 -14.62 24.25
C ASN A 580 3.69 -13.73 25.33
N PRO A 581 4.39 -13.31 26.39
CA PRO A 581 3.82 -12.41 27.40
C PRO A 581 3.36 -11.06 26.83
N VAL A 582 3.97 -10.58 25.74
CA VAL A 582 3.58 -9.33 25.06
C VAL A 582 2.14 -9.40 24.53
N PHE A 583 1.66 -10.59 24.13
CA PHE A 583 0.28 -10.78 23.71
C PHE A 583 -0.71 -10.33 24.80
N TYR A 584 -0.43 -10.66 26.07
CA TYR A 584 -1.28 -10.29 27.21
C TYR A 584 -1.13 -8.83 27.61
N THR A 585 0.04 -8.21 27.47
CA THR A 585 0.17 -6.76 27.71
C THR A 585 -0.64 -5.96 26.70
N ASP A 586 -0.67 -6.39 25.44
CA ASP A 586 -1.45 -5.76 24.39
C ASP A 586 -2.96 -6.07 24.45
N LEU A 587 -3.43 -6.85 25.44
CA LEU A 587 -4.86 -6.96 25.77
C LEU A 587 -5.32 -5.87 26.76
N TYR A 588 -4.41 -5.09 27.33
CA TYR A 588 -4.71 -3.89 28.11
C TYR A 588 -4.72 -2.59 27.27
N ASP A 589 -4.62 -2.71 25.94
CA ASP A 589 -4.77 -1.60 25.00
C ASP A 589 -6.25 -1.18 24.83
N LYS A 590 -6.52 -0.23 23.94
CA LYS A 590 -7.84 0.32 23.60
C LYS A 590 -8.87 -0.79 23.30
N PRO A 591 -10.15 -0.63 23.72
CA PRO A 591 -11.19 -1.63 23.52
C PRO A 591 -11.41 -1.98 22.05
N ALA A 592 -11.38 -0.99 21.13
CA ALA A 592 -11.49 -1.23 19.69
C ALA A 592 -10.39 -2.15 19.13
N ASN A 593 -9.17 -2.13 19.69
CA ASN A 593 -8.10 -3.03 19.29
C ASN A 593 -8.28 -4.45 19.87
N ILE A 594 -8.86 -4.57 21.07
CA ILE A 594 -9.26 -5.87 21.64
C ILE A 594 -10.36 -6.52 20.79
N GLU A 595 -11.36 -5.77 20.35
CA GLU A 595 -12.42 -6.25 19.45
C GLU A 595 -11.88 -6.71 18.10
N ARG A 596 -10.97 -5.93 17.48
CA ARG A 596 -10.28 -6.33 16.23
C ARG A 596 -9.48 -7.61 16.39
N LYS A 597 -8.75 -7.76 17.50
CA LYS A 597 -8.04 -9.01 17.83
C LYS A 597 -9.03 -10.15 18.02
N GLY A 598 -10.13 -9.95 18.75
CA GLY A 598 -11.19 -10.94 18.94
C GLY A 598 -11.77 -11.46 17.62
N ALA A 599 -12.04 -10.56 16.67
CA ALA A 599 -12.47 -10.93 15.32
C ALA A 599 -11.41 -11.72 14.55
N ALA A 600 -10.12 -11.35 14.68
CA ALA A 600 -9.02 -12.12 14.08
C ALA A 600 -8.87 -13.52 14.71
N LEU A 601 -9.03 -13.65 16.03
CA LEU A 601 -9.00 -14.96 16.71
C LEU A 601 -10.18 -15.84 16.30
N GLN A 602 -11.38 -15.27 16.14
CA GLN A 602 -12.55 -15.97 15.61
C GLN A 602 -12.31 -16.44 14.17
N ALA A 603 -11.69 -15.62 13.31
CA ALA A 603 -11.35 -16.02 11.96
C ALA A 603 -10.34 -17.18 11.92
N ILE A 604 -9.32 -17.18 12.80
CA ILE A 604 -8.37 -18.30 12.97
C ILE A 604 -9.10 -19.55 13.49
N GLY A 605 -10.01 -19.40 14.46
CA GLY A 605 -10.84 -20.49 14.96
C GLY A 605 -11.68 -21.15 13.87
N LEU A 606 -12.33 -20.36 13.01
CA LEU A 606 -13.08 -20.88 11.86
C LEU A 606 -12.20 -21.63 10.84
N MET A 607 -10.93 -21.26 10.69
CA MET A 607 -9.97 -22.03 9.89
C MET A 607 -9.65 -23.38 10.55
N GLN A 608 -9.44 -23.40 11.87
CA GLN A 608 -9.22 -24.65 12.61
C GLN A 608 -10.45 -25.57 12.57
N ASP A 609 -11.66 -25.02 12.71
CA ASP A 609 -12.92 -25.77 12.63
C ASP A 609 -13.12 -26.40 11.24
N ARG A 610 -12.79 -25.66 10.17
CA ARG A 610 -12.77 -26.19 8.79
C ARG A 610 -11.80 -27.36 8.65
N ASP A 611 -10.60 -27.24 9.19
CA ASP A 611 -9.58 -28.29 9.09
C ASP A 611 -9.93 -29.53 9.94
N LEU A 612 -10.52 -29.31 11.11
CA LEU A 612 -11.08 -30.35 11.97
C LEU A 612 -12.24 -31.07 11.28
N TYR A 613 -13.16 -30.35 10.65
CA TYR A 613 -14.23 -30.93 9.83
C TYR A 613 -13.67 -31.77 8.68
N ASN A 614 -12.68 -31.26 7.94
CA ASN A 614 -11.98 -32.02 6.89
C ASN A 614 -11.25 -33.26 7.44
N SER A 615 -10.78 -33.24 8.69
CA SER A 615 -10.18 -34.40 9.38
C SER A 615 -11.23 -35.44 9.80
N LEU A 616 -12.39 -34.99 10.29
CA LEU A 616 -13.52 -35.85 10.64
C LEU A 616 -14.08 -36.58 9.41
N LEU A 617 -14.28 -35.88 8.28
CA LEU A 617 -14.72 -36.51 7.02
C LEU A 617 -13.75 -37.59 6.53
N ARG A 618 -12.44 -37.35 6.63
CA ARG A 618 -11.41 -38.36 6.30
C ARG A 618 -11.50 -39.56 7.24
N SER A 619 -11.71 -39.32 8.54
CA SER A 619 -11.85 -40.36 9.55
C SER A 619 -13.11 -41.20 9.34
N GLU A 620 -14.25 -40.58 9.00
CA GLU A 620 -15.49 -41.27 8.64
C GLU A 620 -15.32 -42.17 7.41
N ALA A 621 -14.66 -41.67 6.36
CA ALA A 621 -14.37 -42.46 5.17
C ALA A 621 -13.45 -43.66 5.47
N VAL A 622 -12.39 -43.47 6.26
CA VAL A 622 -11.47 -44.55 6.68
C VAL A 622 -12.18 -45.57 7.57
N LEU A 623 -13.01 -45.14 8.53
CA LEU A 623 -13.81 -46.04 9.37
C LEU A 623 -14.84 -46.84 8.57
N SER A 624 -15.44 -46.23 7.54
CA SER A 624 -16.38 -46.90 6.64
C SER A 624 -15.69 -48.03 5.85
N VAL A 625 -14.51 -47.76 5.28
CA VAL A 625 -13.69 -48.78 4.60
C VAL A 625 -13.23 -49.86 5.58
N LEU A 626 -12.83 -49.50 6.80
CA LEU A 626 -12.42 -50.45 7.83
C LEU A 626 -13.58 -51.40 8.19
N LEU A 627 -14.79 -50.87 8.43
CA LEU A 627 -15.99 -51.66 8.68
C LEU A 627 -16.28 -52.61 7.52
N GLU A 628 -16.20 -52.12 6.27
CA GLU A 628 -16.39 -52.95 5.08
C GLU A 628 -15.39 -54.12 5.02
N THR A 629 -14.10 -53.88 5.33
CA THR A 629 -13.10 -54.97 5.36
C THR A 629 -13.35 -55.99 6.48
N MET A 630 -13.89 -55.57 7.64
CA MET A 630 -14.30 -56.51 8.69
C MET A 630 -15.53 -57.33 8.26
N LEU A 631 -16.53 -56.69 7.64
CA LEU A 631 -17.73 -57.38 7.16
C LEU A 631 -17.39 -58.41 6.07
N GLN A 632 -16.52 -58.08 5.12
CA GLN A 632 -16.04 -59.03 4.11
C GLN A 632 -15.35 -60.25 4.73
N LYS A 633 -14.58 -60.06 5.81
CA LYS A 633 -13.92 -61.16 6.54
C LYS A 633 -14.92 -62.07 7.24
N GLU A 634 -15.99 -61.53 7.82
CA GLU A 634 -17.05 -62.35 8.44
C GLU A 634 -17.95 -63.02 7.38
N GLN A 635 -18.27 -62.34 6.27
CA GLN A 635 -18.97 -62.94 5.14
C GLN A 635 -18.19 -64.14 4.59
N GLY A 636 -16.89 -63.97 4.31
CA GLY A 636 -16.04 -65.07 3.83
C GLY A 636 -15.95 -66.24 4.80
N LYS A 637 -15.99 -66.01 6.12
CA LYS A 637 -16.10 -67.11 7.11
C LYS A 637 -17.44 -67.85 6.98
N ILE A 638 -18.56 -67.12 6.86
CA ILE A 638 -19.89 -67.71 6.74
C ILE A 638 -20.01 -68.51 5.44
N GLU A 639 -19.53 -67.99 4.32
CA GLU A 639 -19.49 -68.70 3.03
C GLU A 639 -18.67 -69.99 3.12
N ASN A 640 -17.49 -69.94 3.74
CA ASN A 640 -16.69 -71.14 4.00
C ASN A 640 -17.39 -72.15 4.93
N ILE A 641 -18.12 -71.69 5.96
CA ILE A 641 -18.88 -72.57 6.85
C ILE A 641 -20.05 -73.22 6.11
N ILE A 642 -20.80 -72.46 5.29
CA ILE A 642 -21.90 -72.97 4.46
C ILE A 642 -21.38 -74.00 3.45
N GLY A 643 -20.28 -73.71 2.74
CA GLY A 643 -19.66 -74.64 1.80
C GLY A 643 -19.17 -75.93 2.45
N ASN A 644 -18.71 -75.89 3.71
CA ASN A 644 -18.35 -77.08 4.47
C ASN A 644 -19.57 -77.83 5.06
N MET A 645 -20.75 -77.20 5.14
CA MET A 645 -21.98 -77.82 5.62
C MET A 645 -22.80 -78.49 4.51
N ASP A 646 -22.46 -78.30 3.23
CA ASP A 646 -23.03 -79.06 2.11
C ASP A 646 -22.03 -80.07 1.50
N PRO A 647 -21.84 -81.24 2.12
CA PRO A 647 -21.05 -82.32 1.54
C PRO A 647 -21.78 -83.10 0.44
N ALA A 648 -22.98 -82.68 0.01
CA ALA A 648 -23.86 -83.45 -0.88
C ALA A 648 -24.15 -82.76 -2.24
N GLY A 649 -24.00 -81.43 -2.35
CA GLY A 649 -24.35 -80.66 -3.54
C GLY A 649 -23.23 -79.74 -4.05
N GLY A 650 -22.17 -80.29 -4.67
CA GLY A 650 -21.06 -79.41 -5.11
C GLY A 650 -19.90 -79.99 -5.90
N LYS A 651 -20.13 -80.95 -6.80
CA LYS A 651 -19.23 -81.15 -7.96
C LYS A 651 -19.97 -80.72 -9.22
N ASN A 652 -19.60 -79.57 -9.76
CA ASN A 652 -19.75 -79.15 -11.16
C ASN A 652 -18.61 -78.18 -11.46
#